data_AF-A0A078AVU4-F1
#
_entry.id   AF-A0A078AVU4-F1
#
_cell.length_a   1.000
_cell.length_b   1.000
_cell.length_c   1.000
_cell.angle_alpha   90.00
_cell.angle_beta   90.00
_cell.angle_gamma   90.00
#
_symmetry.space_group_name_H-M   'P 1'
#
loop_
_entity.id
_entity.type
_entity.pdbx_description
1 polymer ?
#
loop_
_entity_poly.entity_id
_entity_poly.type
_entity_poly.pdbx_seq_one_letter_code
_entity_poly.pdbx_strand_id
1 'polypeptide(L)'
;MSQSDQAKPDQPMNLDIHSKVINNEDSKMSQNEELIIKDFHQSDEFQYSQRGIHIRYINETQIEEPQKLKLFRYARQGKQEEFEEEINKEPDQLKHGKYFSSTDPEHKSILHHTLLNANDEFLEYLLHNYYHFVCPNSARSPADFNSFELDGNYTLHLALTLAGYTQFQQRAINCVKTLIKYNDQNIHQLDIVFPRINIDKQDRLGRTILHLSAMHGLDELAQILLERNADLNVEDLDGHSPIIYSIDFKRPSIFQMIINKDQGQSLKLDNNGDNLSIRAIKQNSWECFAYLSQIQDNIQIDQKLQQIAINCDLSQEYEIASNQRYLQHAGFENYQNVKRRVSQKDRQPENAERLMVMIQKEKGTLIASEEFTNDQKFTQRTVTQKAKEGDVFRVHDYNYLMKVIKQTETLKIRDGDTVLSADSWDCSLLSCGAVIEACDSIMKGETRNAFCAVRPPGHHAGIYGKTMHHEHSLLCDQNKLTNGFCFINNVAVAACYLKNMYREKIKKVAIVDFDVHHGNGTQEIVEALLPKKFVVKYNTPFSELQETQYQCRPWLDLEDAKNVLFCSVHLFQVSDHEIKFYPGTGDSEENTKNDNSIYPGGVLNVPMTPRRAYGYKWMSRFQKVVFPRLLEFNPDFILISAGFDAHERDHLNHSDKASTSINEFQYQWVTENLQKIANKCCEGRMVSVLEGGYNTNAGPISPLAQSVKYHVRALLRTSNEKYNLNEDQEQIERTKRQKLKQLRHPQHLEQHSYQVKFD
;
A
#
# COMPACT_ATOMS: atom_id res chain seq x y z
N MET A 1 67.98 18.79 8.84
CA MET A 1 67.97 17.47 9.51
C MET A 1 66.97 16.62 8.73
N SER A 2 67.39 15.91 7.67
CA SER A 2 68.06 14.58 7.67
C SER A 2 67.12 13.52 8.26
N GLN A 3 66.66 12.43 7.63
CA GLN A 3 67.09 11.54 6.53
C GLN A 3 65.81 10.88 5.96
N SER A 4 65.54 10.77 4.65
CA SER A 4 66.01 9.75 3.67
C SER A 4 66.00 8.30 4.15
N ASP A 5 65.13 7.47 3.55
CA ASP A 5 65.56 6.19 2.95
C ASP A 5 64.56 5.69 1.89
N GLN A 6 65.13 5.11 0.84
CA GLN A 6 64.54 4.75 -0.46
C GLN A 6 64.32 3.23 -0.61
N ALA A 7 63.56 2.88 -1.68
CA ALA A 7 63.56 1.64 -2.47
C ALA A 7 62.80 0.42 -1.90
N LYS A 8 62.03 -0.40 -2.66
CA LYS A 8 61.74 -0.56 -4.10
C LYS A 8 60.45 -1.45 -4.23
N PRO A 9 59.87 -1.61 -5.44
CA PRO A 9 58.54 -2.19 -5.66
C PRO A 9 58.57 -3.68 -6.00
N ASP A 10 57.57 -4.44 -5.53
CA ASP A 10 57.32 -5.83 -5.96
C ASP A 10 56.06 -5.96 -6.82
N GLN A 11 56.18 -6.88 -7.77
CA GLN A 11 55.41 -7.09 -8.99
C GLN A 11 53.99 -7.69 -8.81
N PRO A 12 53.13 -7.59 -9.85
CA PRO A 12 51.77 -8.12 -9.85
C PRO A 12 51.75 -9.64 -10.03
N MET A 13 50.83 -10.31 -9.32
CA MET A 13 50.57 -11.75 -9.45
C MET A 13 49.77 -12.03 -10.73
N ASN A 14 50.44 -12.68 -11.69
CA ASN A 14 49.83 -13.39 -12.82
C ASN A 14 49.12 -14.65 -12.31
N LEU A 15 47.89 -14.89 -12.76
CA LEU A 15 47.26 -16.21 -12.75
C LEU A 15 46.54 -16.40 -14.09
N ASP A 16 47.15 -17.18 -14.96
CA ASP A 16 46.57 -17.63 -16.23
C ASP A 16 46.67 -19.17 -16.32
N ILE A 17 45.50 -19.77 -16.54
CA ILE A 17 45.19 -21.00 -17.29
C ILE A 17 45.81 -22.35 -16.85
N HIS A 18 44.91 -23.29 -16.51
CA HIS A 18 45.06 -24.67 -16.99
C HIS A 18 43.74 -25.22 -17.56
N SER A 19 43.77 -25.42 -18.87
CA SER A 19 42.83 -26.18 -19.68
C SER A 19 43.03 -27.68 -19.50
N LYS A 20 41.93 -28.45 -19.46
CA LYS A 20 41.94 -29.88 -19.84
C LYS A 20 40.65 -30.24 -20.57
N VAL A 21 40.83 -30.42 -21.88
CA VAL A 21 39.94 -31.09 -22.83
C VAL A 21 40.22 -32.59 -22.75
N ILE A 22 39.18 -33.43 -22.65
CA ILE A 22 39.20 -34.82 -23.12
C ILE A 22 37.82 -35.15 -23.71
N ASN A 23 37.79 -35.35 -25.03
CA ASN A 23 36.73 -36.09 -25.75
C ASN A 23 37.16 -37.57 -25.86
N ASN A 24 36.21 -38.49 -25.70
CA ASN A 24 35.78 -39.48 -26.73
C ASN A 24 35.06 -40.68 -26.09
N GLU A 25 33.85 -40.94 -26.62
CA GLU A 25 33.36 -42.21 -27.20
C GLU A 25 33.93 -43.53 -26.66
N ASP A 26 33.09 -44.43 -26.12
CA ASP A 26 32.42 -45.46 -26.92
C ASP A 26 31.72 -46.57 -26.08
N SER A 27 30.51 -46.90 -26.53
CA SER A 27 29.88 -48.25 -26.59
C SER A 27 29.77 -49.15 -25.33
N LYS A 28 28.53 -49.50 -24.96
CA LYS A 28 27.95 -50.84 -25.22
C LYS A 28 26.46 -50.94 -24.83
N MET A 29 25.70 -51.35 -25.84
CA MET A 29 24.29 -51.72 -25.84
C MET A 29 23.98 -53.04 -25.13
N SER A 30 22.67 -53.20 -24.88
CA SER A 30 21.82 -54.40 -24.98
C SER A 30 21.22 -54.79 -23.62
N GLN A 31 19.90 -54.97 -23.46
CA GLN A 31 18.96 -55.66 -24.33
C GLN A 31 17.49 -55.24 -24.08
N ASN A 32 16.71 -55.29 -25.18
CA ASN A 32 15.27 -55.53 -25.31
C ASN A 32 14.32 -54.32 -25.47
N GLU A 33 14.34 -53.82 -26.70
CA GLU A 33 13.19 -53.33 -27.46
C GLU A 33 12.11 -54.43 -27.63
N GLU A 34 10.84 -54.03 -27.66
CA GLU A 34 9.97 -54.07 -28.85
C GLU A 34 8.49 -54.04 -28.46
N LEU A 35 7.73 -53.06 -29.00
CA LEU A 35 6.63 -53.33 -29.94
C LEU A 35 5.94 -52.01 -30.36
N ILE A 36 6.14 -51.65 -31.65
CA ILE A 36 5.16 -51.09 -32.62
C ILE A 36 4.73 -49.61 -32.40
N ILE A 37 5.12 -48.57 -33.16
CA ILE A 37 5.24 -48.28 -34.62
C ILE A 37 3.90 -48.38 -35.40
N LYS A 38 3.23 -47.25 -35.70
CA LYS A 38 3.10 -46.63 -37.07
C LYS A 38 1.93 -45.64 -37.24
N ASP A 39 2.29 -44.52 -37.88
CA ASP A 39 1.61 -43.72 -38.91
C ASP A 39 0.20 -43.16 -38.70
N PHE A 40 0.10 -41.81 -38.73
CA PHE A 40 -0.54 -41.11 -39.85
C PHE A 40 -0.02 -39.66 -39.96
N HIS A 41 0.40 -39.29 -41.17
CA HIS A 41 0.88 -37.98 -41.61
C HIS A 41 -0.26 -37.16 -42.25
N GLN A 42 -0.14 -35.82 -42.20
CA GLN A 42 -0.83 -34.77 -43.01
C GLN A 42 -2.32 -34.58 -42.68
N SER A 43 -2.93 -33.38 -42.58
CA SER A 43 -2.69 -32.05 -43.18
C SER A 43 -3.55 -30.97 -42.46
N ASP A 44 -3.13 -29.71 -42.62
CA ASP A 44 -3.95 -28.47 -42.70
C ASP A 44 -4.72 -27.86 -41.50
N GLU A 45 -4.49 -26.54 -41.39
CA GLU A 45 -5.37 -25.44 -40.99
C GLU A 45 -5.77 -25.18 -39.52
N PHE A 46 -5.72 -23.88 -39.20
CA PHE A 46 -6.08 -23.19 -37.96
C PHE A 46 -7.49 -23.53 -37.43
N GLN A 47 -7.63 -23.70 -36.10
CA GLN A 47 -8.71 -23.09 -35.30
C GLN A 47 -8.48 -23.30 -33.79
N TYR A 48 -8.17 -22.23 -33.05
CA TYR A 48 -8.44 -22.18 -31.61
C TYR A 48 -9.95 -21.96 -31.43
N SER A 49 -10.67 -23.02 -31.04
CA SER A 49 -12.07 -22.94 -30.61
C SER A 49 -12.23 -23.47 -29.18
N GLN A 50 -13.10 -22.78 -28.44
CA GLN A 50 -13.43 -22.96 -27.04
C GLN A 50 -13.88 -24.40 -26.69
N ARG A 51 -13.29 -25.00 -25.65
CA ARG A 51 -13.92 -25.98 -24.73
C ARG A 51 -13.25 -25.77 -23.37
N GLY A 52 -13.88 -25.21 -22.33
CA GLY A 52 -15.17 -25.61 -21.79
C GLY A 52 -14.95 -26.84 -20.92
N ILE A 53 -14.71 -26.68 -19.62
CA ILE A 53 -14.93 -27.77 -18.67
C ILE A 53 -16.42 -28.08 -18.72
N HIS A 54 -16.75 -29.25 -19.28
CA HIS A 54 -18.08 -29.84 -19.18
C HIS A 54 -18.34 -30.18 -17.71
N ILE A 55 -19.02 -29.29 -16.97
CA ILE A 55 -19.84 -29.73 -15.84
C ILE A 55 -21.12 -30.30 -16.46
N ARG A 56 -21.25 -31.62 -16.44
CA ARG A 56 -22.55 -32.27 -16.69
C ARG A 56 -23.48 -31.88 -15.54
N TYR A 57 -24.44 -30.99 -15.81
CA TYR A 57 -25.66 -30.97 -15.02
C TYR A 57 -26.41 -32.26 -15.33
N ILE A 58 -26.45 -33.15 -14.35
CA ILE A 58 -27.44 -34.23 -14.33
C ILE A 58 -28.78 -33.52 -14.15
N ASN A 59 -29.69 -33.73 -15.10
CA ASN A 59 -31.09 -33.39 -14.98
C ASN A 59 -31.60 -33.91 -13.63
N GLU A 60 -32.36 -33.08 -12.92
CA GLU A 60 -33.07 -33.42 -11.68
C GLU A 60 -33.96 -34.66 -11.88
N THR A 61 -33.37 -35.84 -11.82
CA THR A 61 -33.99 -36.99 -11.19
C THR A 61 -33.47 -37.00 -9.77
N GLN A 62 -34.40 -37.04 -8.82
CA GLN A 62 -34.20 -37.03 -7.38
C GLN A 62 -33.17 -38.08 -6.94
N ILE A 63 -31.89 -37.75 -7.04
CA ILE A 63 -30.89 -38.35 -6.17
C ILE A 63 -31.12 -37.62 -4.86
N GLU A 64 -31.84 -38.27 -3.94
CA GLU A 64 -31.96 -37.78 -2.57
C GLU A 64 -30.57 -37.44 -2.08
N GLU A 65 -30.29 -36.15 -1.95
CA GLU A 65 -29.03 -35.70 -1.38
C GLU A 65 -28.95 -36.33 0.01
N PRO A 66 -27.90 -37.13 0.29
CA PRO A 66 -27.74 -37.75 1.59
C PRO A 66 -27.94 -36.72 2.69
N GLN A 67 -28.79 -37.01 3.68
CA GLN A 67 -29.17 -36.10 4.77
C GLN A 67 -27.94 -35.38 5.37
N LYS A 68 -26.83 -36.12 5.52
CA LYS A 68 -25.51 -35.60 5.91
C LYS A 68 -25.10 -34.35 5.12
N LEU A 69 -25.13 -34.40 3.78
CA LEU A 69 -24.69 -33.29 2.91
C LEU A 69 -25.62 -32.08 3.03
N LYS A 70 -26.93 -32.30 3.20
CA LYS A 70 -27.89 -31.22 3.45
C LYS A 70 -27.58 -30.49 4.76
N LEU A 71 -27.28 -31.24 5.83
CA LEU A 71 -26.89 -30.67 7.12
C LEU A 71 -25.62 -29.83 7.02
N PHE A 72 -24.57 -30.29 6.31
CA PHE A 72 -23.37 -29.48 6.06
C PHE A 72 -23.67 -28.21 5.25
N ARG A 73 -24.54 -28.31 4.25
CA ARG A 73 -24.93 -27.14 3.45
C ARG A 73 -25.71 -26.12 4.26
N TYR A 74 -26.67 -26.53 5.08
CA TYR A 74 -27.42 -25.63 5.95
C TYR A 74 -26.51 -24.98 7.01
N ALA A 75 -25.60 -25.75 7.61
CA ALA A 75 -24.56 -25.24 8.49
C ALA A 75 -23.69 -24.18 7.80
N ARG A 76 -23.24 -24.45 6.56
CA ARG A 76 -22.44 -23.52 5.74
C ARG A 76 -23.20 -22.26 5.35
N GLN A 77 -24.53 -22.34 5.22
CA GLN A 77 -25.40 -21.21 4.86
C GLN A 77 -25.96 -20.47 6.08
N GLY A 78 -25.68 -20.93 7.31
CA GLY A 78 -26.23 -20.35 8.54
C GLY A 78 -27.75 -20.53 8.69
N LYS A 79 -28.32 -21.55 8.03
CA LYS A 79 -29.77 -21.85 8.01
C LYS A 79 -30.15 -22.77 9.17
N GLN A 80 -30.39 -22.20 10.35
CA GLN A 80 -30.71 -22.96 11.55
C GLN A 80 -32.03 -23.72 11.42
N GLU A 81 -33.14 -23.06 11.10
CA GLU A 81 -34.47 -23.68 11.04
C GLU A 81 -34.51 -24.89 10.10
N GLU A 82 -33.97 -24.76 8.88
CA GLU A 82 -33.91 -25.87 7.93
C GLU A 82 -32.97 -26.99 8.38
N PHE A 83 -31.94 -26.68 9.16
CA PHE A 83 -31.08 -27.67 9.78
C PHE A 83 -31.81 -28.46 10.88
N GLU A 84 -32.60 -27.78 11.72
CA GLU A 84 -33.43 -28.42 12.76
C GLU A 84 -34.49 -29.35 12.15
N GLU A 85 -35.20 -28.86 11.13
CA GLU A 85 -36.19 -29.66 10.41
C GLU A 85 -35.58 -30.90 9.77
N GLU A 86 -34.40 -30.78 9.15
CA GLU A 86 -33.73 -31.91 8.50
C GLU A 86 -33.22 -32.92 9.54
N ILE A 87 -32.71 -32.47 10.69
CA ILE A 87 -32.31 -33.33 11.81
C ILE A 87 -33.49 -34.14 12.36
N ASN A 88 -34.65 -33.49 12.52
CA ASN A 88 -35.84 -34.09 13.12
C ASN A 88 -36.49 -35.19 12.24
N LYS A 89 -36.07 -35.34 10.99
CA LYS A 89 -36.52 -36.42 10.09
C LYS A 89 -35.98 -37.81 10.47
N GLU A 90 -34.85 -37.89 11.16
CA GLU A 90 -34.26 -39.16 11.66
C GLU A 90 -33.81 -39.05 13.14
N PRO A 91 -34.74 -39.05 14.11
CA PRO A 91 -34.45 -38.82 15.53
C PRO A 91 -33.61 -39.92 16.21
N ASP A 92 -33.47 -41.10 15.60
CA ASP A 92 -32.64 -42.18 16.14
C ASP A 92 -31.15 -42.04 15.79
N GLN A 93 -30.79 -41.36 14.70
CA GLN A 93 -29.36 -41.07 14.38
C GLN A 93 -28.82 -39.88 15.19
N LEU A 94 -29.73 -39.02 15.64
CA LEU A 94 -29.51 -38.02 16.67
C LEU A 94 -29.00 -38.66 17.97
N LYS A 95 -29.63 -39.74 18.48
CA LYS A 95 -29.23 -40.46 19.72
C LYS A 95 -27.81 -41.04 19.71
N HIS A 96 -27.11 -41.03 18.57
CA HIS A 96 -25.80 -41.66 18.41
C HIS A 96 -24.69 -40.66 18.06
N GLY A 97 -24.97 -39.35 18.03
CA GLY A 97 -23.95 -38.30 17.81
C GLY A 97 -23.22 -38.36 16.46
N LYS A 98 -23.72 -39.15 15.50
CA LYS A 98 -23.01 -39.56 14.27
C LYS A 98 -22.79 -38.43 13.27
N TYR A 99 -23.68 -37.44 13.23
CA TYR A 99 -23.55 -36.29 12.32
C TYR A 99 -22.64 -35.21 12.90
N PHE A 100 -22.68 -35.00 14.21
CA PHE A 100 -21.84 -34.01 14.89
C PHE A 100 -20.35 -34.40 14.89
N SER A 101 -20.04 -35.69 14.89
CA SER A 101 -18.66 -36.25 14.76
C SER A 101 -18.14 -36.25 13.32
N SER A 102 -19.00 -36.02 12.34
CA SER A 102 -18.62 -36.17 10.94
C SER A 102 -17.99 -34.90 10.37
N THR A 103 -17.16 -35.07 9.35
CA THR A 103 -16.61 -33.95 8.56
C THR A 103 -17.10 -34.00 7.11
N ASP A 104 -17.03 -32.85 6.45
CA ASP A 104 -17.14 -32.71 5.00
C ASP A 104 -15.82 -33.13 4.29
N PRO A 105 -15.76 -33.11 2.94
CA PRO A 105 -14.54 -33.42 2.18
C PRO A 105 -13.37 -32.44 2.42
N GLU A 106 -13.62 -31.27 3.01
CA GLU A 106 -12.60 -30.31 3.43
C GLU A 106 -12.16 -30.53 4.89
N HIS A 107 -12.59 -31.66 5.49
CA HIS A 107 -12.36 -32.01 6.89
C HIS A 107 -12.96 -31.01 7.91
N LYS A 108 -13.97 -30.23 7.51
CA LYS A 108 -14.68 -29.30 8.40
C LYS A 108 -15.92 -29.96 8.99
N SER A 109 -16.13 -29.77 10.30
CA SER A 109 -17.35 -30.22 10.98
C SER A 109 -18.47 -29.18 10.88
N ILE A 110 -19.69 -29.56 11.25
CA ILE A 110 -20.85 -28.65 11.34
C ILE A 110 -20.53 -27.45 12.25
N LEU A 111 -19.83 -27.70 13.36
CA LEU A 111 -19.38 -26.66 14.28
C LEU A 111 -18.41 -25.65 13.62
N HIS A 112 -17.54 -26.10 12.71
CA HIS A 112 -16.64 -25.18 11.99
C HIS A 112 -17.42 -24.21 11.10
N HIS A 113 -18.45 -24.72 10.41
CA HIS A 113 -19.29 -23.90 9.53
C HIS A 113 -20.14 -22.89 10.31
N THR A 114 -20.62 -23.23 11.51
CA THR A 114 -21.36 -22.26 12.34
C THR A 114 -20.45 -21.17 12.91
N LEU A 115 -19.23 -21.51 13.31
CA LEU A 115 -18.23 -20.54 13.78
C LEU A 115 -17.75 -19.61 12.66
N LEU A 116 -17.53 -20.14 11.45
CA LEU A 116 -17.18 -19.35 10.26
C LEU A 116 -18.31 -18.44 9.76
N ASN A 117 -19.56 -18.69 10.15
CA ASN A 117 -20.66 -17.79 9.85
C ASN A 117 -20.96 -16.80 11.00
N ALA A 118 -20.24 -16.93 12.13
CA ALA A 118 -20.50 -16.18 13.35
C ALA A 118 -21.98 -16.20 13.74
N ASN A 119 -22.60 -17.38 13.79
CA ASN A 119 -24.00 -17.53 14.18
C ASN A 119 -24.07 -18.09 15.62
N ASP A 120 -24.25 -17.21 16.60
CA ASP A 120 -24.27 -17.51 18.04
C ASP A 120 -25.54 -18.25 18.47
N GLU A 121 -26.70 -17.93 17.89
CA GLU A 121 -27.98 -18.64 18.15
C GLU A 121 -27.89 -20.10 17.68
N PHE A 122 -27.37 -20.32 16.48
CA PHE A 122 -27.21 -21.67 15.93
C PHE A 122 -26.11 -22.44 16.69
N LEU A 123 -25.05 -21.76 17.12
CA LEU A 123 -24.03 -22.35 17.99
C LEU A 123 -24.62 -22.77 19.35
N GLU A 124 -25.44 -21.94 19.98
CA GLU A 124 -26.11 -22.25 21.24
C GLU A 124 -27.06 -23.44 21.09
N TYR A 125 -27.82 -23.49 19.99
CA TYR A 125 -28.65 -24.65 19.64
C TYR A 125 -27.82 -25.94 19.52
N LEU A 126 -26.69 -25.90 18.81
CA LEU A 126 -25.82 -27.06 18.63
C LEU A 126 -25.22 -27.52 19.97
N LEU A 127 -24.75 -26.58 20.81
CA LEU A 127 -24.15 -26.90 22.12
C LEU A 127 -25.18 -27.48 23.10
N HIS A 128 -26.40 -26.93 23.14
CA HIS A 128 -27.49 -27.43 23.98
C HIS A 128 -27.93 -28.85 23.58
N ASN A 129 -28.06 -29.11 22.29
CA ASN A 129 -28.55 -30.39 21.79
C ASN A 129 -27.46 -31.47 21.78
N TYR A 130 -26.19 -31.14 21.53
CA TYR A 130 -25.09 -32.10 21.52
C TYR A 130 -25.00 -32.91 22.83
N TYR A 131 -25.24 -32.26 23.98
CA TYR A 131 -25.26 -32.91 25.30
C TYR A 131 -26.38 -33.96 25.45
N HIS A 132 -27.57 -33.67 24.92
CA HIS A 132 -28.72 -34.58 24.99
C HIS A 132 -28.54 -35.87 24.18
N PHE A 133 -27.63 -35.88 23.22
CA PHE A 133 -27.55 -36.90 22.18
C PHE A 133 -26.32 -37.83 22.29
N VAL A 134 -25.26 -37.42 22.99
CA VAL A 134 -24.04 -38.23 23.17
C VAL A 134 -24.04 -39.06 24.47
N CYS A 135 -24.86 -38.71 25.46
CA CYS A 135 -24.99 -39.48 26.70
C CYS A 135 -26.39 -40.07 26.95
N PRO A 136 -26.79 -41.14 26.25
CA PRO A 136 -27.75 -42.10 26.79
C PRO A 136 -26.96 -43.34 27.28
N ASN A 137 -26.52 -43.33 28.53
CA ASN A 137 -26.14 -44.53 29.30
C ASN A 137 -25.34 -45.62 28.55
N SER A 138 -24.02 -45.48 28.38
CA SER A 138 -23.12 -46.65 28.42
C SER A 138 -21.65 -46.24 28.39
N ALA A 139 -20.87 -46.85 29.28
CA ALA A 139 -19.41 -46.80 29.28
C ALA A 139 -18.87 -47.27 27.92
N ARG A 140 -18.19 -46.38 27.20
CA ARG A 140 -17.26 -46.73 26.12
C ARG A 140 -15.89 -46.15 26.42
N SER A 141 -14.86 -46.86 25.97
CA SER A 141 -13.47 -46.58 26.32
C SER A 141 -13.00 -45.23 25.77
N PRO A 142 -12.06 -44.54 26.47
CA PRO A 142 -11.50 -43.24 26.04
C PRO A 142 -10.88 -43.25 24.63
N ALA A 143 -10.51 -44.42 24.08
CA ALA A 143 -9.81 -44.54 22.80
C ALA A 143 -10.70 -44.27 21.57
N ASP A 144 -12.01 -44.47 21.66
CA ASP A 144 -12.95 -44.21 20.55
C ASP A 144 -13.40 -42.73 20.50
N PHE A 145 -13.04 -41.94 21.52
CA PHE A 145 -13.33 -40.50 21.58
C PHE A 145 -12.26 -39.64 20.90
N ASN A 146 -11.12 -40.21 20.53
CA ASN A 146 -10.03 -39.50 19.85
C ASN A 146 -10.37 -39.04 18.42
N SER A 147 -11.41 -39.58 17.77
CA SER A 147 -11.86 -39.06 16.47
C SER A 147 -12.77 -37.83 16.61
N PHE A 148 -13.18 -37.52 17.84
CA PHE A 148 -13.63 -36.21 18.27
C PHE A 148 -12.46 -35.38 18.83
N GLU A 149 -11.27 -35.55 18.26
CA GLU A 149 -10.43 -34.40 17.97
C GLU A 149 -11.23 -33.47 17.01
N LEU A 150 -12.29 -32.84 17.54
CA LEU A 150 -12.27 -31.40 17.65
C LEU A 150 -10.81 -31.06 17.83
N ASP A 151 -10.19 -30.46 16.84
CA ASP A 151 -9.00 -29.68 17.08
C ASP A 151 -9.49 -28.48 17.95
N GLY A 152 -9.99 -28.77 19.16
CA GLY A 152 -10.67 -27.92 20.15
C GLY A 152 -9.74 -26.87 20.72
N ASN A 153 -8.58 -26.77 20.09
CA ASN A 153 -7.49 -25.87 20.26
C ASN A 153 -7.59 -24.65 19.32
N TYR A 154 -8.34 -24.75 18.22
CA TYR A 154 -8.54 -23.67 17.24
C TYR A 154 -9.97 -23.12 17.19
N THR A 155 -10.92 -23.73 17.91
CA THR A 155 -12.35 -23.34 17.87
C THR A 155 -12.55 -21.88 18.30
N LEU A 156 -11.81 -21.43 19.33
CA LEU A 156 -11.85 -20.05 19.78
C LEU A 156 -11.18 -19.08 18.77
N HIS A 157 -10.05 -19.48 18.18
CA HIS A 157 -9.35 -18.67 17.17
C HIS A 157 -10.10 -18.59 15.84
N LEU A 158 -10.81 -19.66 15.46
CA LEU A 158 -11.64 -19.72 14.25
C LEU A 158 -12.78 -18.71 14.33
N ALA A 159 -13.44 -18.62 15.49
CA ALA A 159 -14.47 -17.61 15.73
C ALA A 159 -13.92 -16.18 15.58
N LEU A 160 -12.69 -15.94 16.04
CA LEU A 160 -12.05 -14.61 15.99
C LEU A 160 -11.38 -14.28 14.66
N THR A 161 -11.24 -15.23 13.73
CA THR A 161 -10.63 -14.98 12.41
C THR A 161 -11.42 -13.92 11.63
N LEU A 162 -12.73 -13.80 11.88
CA LEU A 162 -13.61 -12.82 11.23
C LEU A 162 -13.81 -11.52 12.01
N ALA A 163 -13.27 -11.42 13.23
CA ALA A 163 -13.41 -10.23 14.08
C ALA A 163 -12.68 -9.00 13.52
N GLY A 164 -11.81 -9.19 12.51
CA GLY A 164 -11.21 -8.09 11.73
C GLY A 164 -12.21 -7.35 10.83
N TYR A 165 -13.40 -7.90 10.59
CA TYR A 165 -14.48 -7.27 9.84
C TYR A 165 -15.55 -6.75 10.80
N THR A 166 -15.76 -5.43 10.85
CA THR A 166 -16.67 -4.76 11.81
C THR A 166 -18.08 -5.36 11.81
N GLN A 167 -18.59 -5.77 10.65
CA GLN A 167 -19.92 -6.37 10.50
C GLN A 167 -20.08 -7.75 11.18
N PHE A 168 -18.97 -8.46 11.44
CA PHE A 168 -18.98 -9.79 12.08
C PHE A 168 -18.39 -9.77 13.49
N GLN A 169 -17.80 -8.65 13.92
CA GLN A 169 -17.07 -8.51 15.17
C GLN A 169 -17.93 -8.88 16.40
N GLN A 170 -19.12 -8.29 16.55
CA GLN A 170 -19.99 -8.56 17.70
C GLN A 170 -20.43 -10.03 17.74
N ARG A 171 -20.74 -10.59 16.58
CA ARG A 171 -21.18 -11.98 16.47
C ARG A 171 -20.05 -12.97 16.81
N ALA A 172 -18.83 -12.69 16.34
CA ALA A 172 -17.64 -13.44 16.69
C ALA A 172 -17.38 -13.41 18.21
N ILE A 173 -17.51 -12.24 18.84
CA ILE A 173 -17.39 -12.08 20.30
C ILE A 173 -18.45 -12.92 21.01
N ASN A 174 -19.71 -12.86 20.57
CA ASN A 174 -20.79 -13.64 21.17
C ASN A 174 -20.52 -15.14 21.07
N CYS A 175 -20.05 -15.64 19.91
CA CYS A 175 -19.69 -17.04 19.74
C CYS A 175 -18.62 -17.49 20.75
N VAL A 176 -17.57 -16.68 20.94
CA VAL A 176 -16.51 -16.96 21.92
C VAL A 176 -17.05 -16.93 23.35
N LYS A 177 -17.89 -15.94 23.70
CA LYS A 177 -18.53 -15.88 25.03
C LYS A 177 -19.42 -17.08 25.29
N THR A 178 -20.20 -17.52 24.31
CA THR A 178 -21.05 -18.70 24.41
C THR A 178 -20.20 -19.95 24.68
N LEU A 179 -19.10 -20.13 23.94
CA LEU A 179 -18.17 -21.24 24.18
C LEU A 179 -17.58 -21.22 25.59
N ILE A 180 -17.13 -20.05 26.07
CA ILE A 180 -16.58 -19.88 27.42
C ILE A 180 -17.65 -20.14 28.50
N LYS A 181 -18.86 -19.59 28.35
CA LYS A 181 -19.97 -19.76 29.29
C LYS A 181 -20.41 -21.22 29.40
N TYR A 182 -20.52 -21.92 28.28
CA TYR A 182 -20.87 -23.34 28.25
C TYR A 182 -19.81 -24.21 28.95
N ASN A 183 -18.53 -23.85 28.83
CA ASN A 183 -17.44 -24.51 29.54
C ASN A 183 -17.55 -24.32 31.07
N ASP A 184 -17.93 -23.13 31.54
CA ASP A 184 -18.02 -22.83 32.98
C ASP A 184 -19.23 -23.46 33.68
N GLN A 185 -20.39 -23.55 33.01
CA GLN A 185 -21.64 -24.04 33.62
C GLN A 185 -21.67 -25.56 33.85
N ASN A 186 -20.78 -26.32 33.22
CA ASN A 186 -20.81 -27.79 33.23
C ASN A 186 -19.57 -28.43 33.90
N ILE A 187 -18.73 -27.65 34.59
CA ILE A 187 -17.46 -28.08 35.22
C ILE A 187 -17.59 -29.31 36.15
N HIS A 188 -18.77 -29.57 36.71
CA HIS A 188 -19.01 -30.67 37.66
C HIS A 188 -19.67 -31.93 37.07
N GLN A 189 -19.98 -31.96 35.77
CA GLN A 189 -20.55 -33.15 35.08
C GLN A 189 -19.64 -33.71 33.96
N LEU A 190 -18.46 -33.11 33.75
CA LEU A 190 -17.68 -33.20 32.51
C LEU A 190 -16.36 -33.98 32.59
N ASP A 191 -16.30 -35.10 33.28
CA ASP A 191 -15.05 -35.90 33.28
C ASP A 191 -14.82 -36.70 31.98
N ILE A 192 -15.75 -36.74 31.00
CA ILE A 192 -15.61 -37.70 29.88
C ILE A 192 -15.82 -37.17 28.43
N VAL A 193 -16.43 -36.01 28.11
CA VAL A 193 -16.74 -35.73 26.67
C VAL A 193 -16.49 -34.31 26.12
N PHE A 194 -16.30 -33.26 26.92
CA PHE A 194 -15.78 -31.99 26.38
C PHE A 194 -14.39 -31.70 26.95
N PRO A 195 -13.34 -31.56 26.10
CA PRO A 195 -12.06 -31.08 26.59
C PRO A 195 -12.27 -29.69 27.18
N ARG A 196 -11.76 -29.45 28.39
CA ARG A 196 -11.75 -28.11 28.99
C ARG A 196 -11.19 -27.13 27.97
N ILE A 197 -11.95 -26.08 27.65
CA ILE A 197 -11.50 -25.05 26.72
C ILE A 197 -10.28 -24.36 27.35
N ASN A 198 -9.12 -24.49 26.70
CA ASN A 198 -7.90 -23.82 27.12
C ASN A 198 -7.86 -22.42 26.49
N ILE A 199 -8.12 -21.40 27.31
CA ILE A 199 -8.08 -19.98 26.90
C ILE A 199 -6.68 -19.50 26.52
N ASP A 200 -5.62 -20.22 26.92
CA ASP A 200 -4.22 -19.90 26.63
C ASP A 200 -3.66 -20.75 25.49
N LYS A 201 -4.52 -21.51 24.79
CA LYS A 201 -4.08 -22.29 23.65
C LYS A 201 -3.59 -21.36 22.53
N GLN A 202 -2.47 -21.74 21.92
CA GLN A 202 -1.85 -21.01 20.83
C GLN A 202 -2.34 -21.52 19.47
N ASP A 203 -2.56 -20.60 18.52
CA ASP A 203 -2.82 -20.96 17.12
C ASP A 203 -1.53 -21.36 16.39
N ARG A 204 -1.60 -21.53 15.06
CA ARG A 204 -0.45 -21.90 14.22
C ARG A 204 0.65 -20.84 14.22
N LEU A 205 0.33 -19.62 14.64
CA LEU A 205 1.28 -18.52 14.76
C LEU A 205 1.74 -18.31 16.21
N GLY A 206 1.39 -19.21 17.13
CA GLY A 206 1.75 -19.08 18.54
C GLY A 206 0.82 -18.14 19.33
N ARG A 207 -0.29 -17.65 18.75
CA ARG A 207 -1.10 -16.60 19.38
C ARG A 207 -2.23 -17.18 20.22
N THR A 208 -2.44 -16.63 21.41
CA THR A 208 -3.63 -16.91 22.23
C THR A 208 -4.80 -16.02 21.84
N ILE A 209 -6.00 -16.30 22.36
CA ILE A 209 -7.16 -15.42 22.14
C ILE A 209 -7.02 -14.06 22.81
N LEU A 210 -6.14 -13.93 23.82
CA LEU A 210 -5.81 -12.63 24.40
C LEU A 210 -4.98 -11.78 23.42
N HIS A 211 -4.08 -12.40 22.64
CA HIS A 211 -3.39 -11.71 21.53
C HIS A 211 -4.39 -11.19 20.49
N LEU A 212 -5.33 -12.04 20.07
CA LEU A 212 -6.35 -11.67 19.08
C LEU A 212 -7.29 -10.57 19.61
N SER A 213 -7.63 -10.61 20.89
CA SER A 213 -8.40 -9.54 21.55
C SER A 213 -7.64 -8.22 21.54
N ALA A 214 -6.33 -8.25 21.83
CA ALA A 214 -5.45 -7.08 21.74
C ALA A 214 -5.25 -6.59 20.28
N MET A 215 -5.22 -7.48 19.29
CA MET A 215 -5.12 -7.11 17.87
C MET A 215 -6.38 -6.33 17.42
N HIS A 216 -7.56 -6.90 17.70
CA HIS A 216 -8.83 -6.39 17.21
C HIS A 216 -9.47 -5.32 18.10
N GLY A 217 -8.90 -5.05 19.29
CA GLY A 217 -9.44 -4.06 20.22
C GLY A 217 -10.74 -4.51 20.87
N LEU A 218 -10.80 -5.78 21.29
CA LEU A 218 -11.99 -6.38 21.90
C LEU A 218 -11.94 -6.23 23.43
N ASP A 219 -12.15 -5.01 23.92
CA ASP A 219 -11.98 -4.66 25.35
C ASP A 219 -12.79 -5.58 26.28
N GLU A 220 -14.07 -5.79 25.97
CA GLU A 220 -14.96 -6.63 26.77
C GLU A 220 -14.49 -8.10 26.80
N LEU A 221 -14.03 -8.63 25.67
CA LEU A 221 -13.51 -9.99 25.61
C LEU A 221 -12.19 -10.11 26.37
N ALA A 222 -11.28 -9.15 26.21
CA ALA A 222 -10.05 -9.10 26.99
C ALA A 222 -10.34 -9.08 28.49
N GLN A 223 -11.37 -8.35 28.93
CA GLN A 223 -11.77 -8.31 30.34
C GLN A 223 -12.17 -9.70 30.86
N ILE A 224 -13.05 -10.36 30.12
CA ILE A 224 -13.56 -11.72 30.43
C ILE A 224 -12.41 -12.73 30.54
N LEU A 225 -11.38 -12.61 29.68
CA LEU A 225 -10.20 -13.47 29.69
C LEU A 225 -9.28 -13.20 30.89
N LEU A 226 -9.03 -11.92 31.20
CA LEU A 226 -8.23 -11.53 32.36
C LEU A 226 -8.91 -11.90 33.68
N GLU A 227 -10.23 -11.82 33.78
CA GLU A 227 -11.01 -12.30 34.93
C GLU A 227 -10.86 -13.82 35.14
N ARG A 228 -10.67 -14.57 34.05
CA ARG A 228 -10.40 -16.02 34.05
C ARG A 228 -8.92 -16.38 34.19
N ASN A 229 -8.06 -15.41 34.49
CA ASN A 229 -6.62 -15.60 34.66
C ASN A 229 -5.94 -16.18 33.40
N ALA A 230 -6.31 -15.69 32.21
CA ALA A 230 -5.54 -15.95 30.99
C ALA A 230 -4.06 -15.61 31.20
N ASP A 231 -3.17 -16.45 30.68
CA ASP A 231 -1.73 -16.28 30.77
C ASP A 231 -1.27 -15.09 29.91
N LEU A 232 -0.62 -14.14 30.59
CA LEU A 232 -0.18 -12.87 30.05
C LEU A 232 1.21 -12.97 29.41
N ASN A 233 1.91 -14.09 29.63
CA ASN A 233 3.31 -14.29 29.22
C ASN A 233 3.45 -15.25 28.04
N VAL A 234 2.34 -15.76 27.48
CA VAL A 234 2.40 -16.61 26.30
C VAL A 234 2.97 -15.79 25.14
N GLU A 235 3.97 -16.35 24.47
CA GLU A 235 4.70 -15.71 23.37
C GLU A 235 4.34 -16.37 22.05
N ASP A 236 4.05 -15.56 21.02
CA ASP A 236 3.82 -16.05 19.67
C ASP A 236 5.11 -16.55 18.98
N LEU A 237 5.05 -16.97 17.71
CA LEU A 237 6.25 -17.48 17.02
C LEU A 237 7.35 -16.42 16.83
N ASP A 238 6.99 -15.13 16.87
CA ASP A 238 7.93 -14.00 16.86
C ASP A 238 8.34 -13.58 18.28
N GLY A 239 7.84 -14.33 19.28
CA GLY A 239 7.94 -14.14 20.72
C GLY A 239 7.37 -12.82 21.23
N HIS A 240 6.31 -12.35 20.60
CA HIS A 240 5.50 -11.25 21.11
C HIS A 240 4.40 -11.80 22.03
N SER A 241 4.22 -11.16 23.18
CA SER A 241 3.16 -11.48 24.14
C SER A 241 1.92 -10.59 23.95
N PRO A 242 0.77 -10.85 24.62
CA PRO A 242 -0.45 -10.07 24.42
C PRO A 242 -0.30 -8.58 24.74
N ILE A 243 0.56 -8.22 25.69
CA ILE A 243 0.86 -6.82 26.01
C ILE A 243 1.55 -6.12 24.84
N ILE A 244 2.44 -6.81 24.12
CA ILE A 244 3.11 -6.29 22.92
C ILE A 244 2.09 -6.01 21.81
N TYR A 245 1.13 -6.91 21.60
CA TYR A 245 0.04 -6.70 20.65
C TYR A 245 -0.77 -5.43 20.99
N SER A 246 -1.06 -5.20 22.27
CA SER A 246 -1.80 -3.99 22.65
C SER A 246 -1.03 -2.69 22.36
N ILE A 247 0.31 -2.73 22.34
CA ILE A 247 1.15 -1.60 21.91
C ILE A 247 1.11 -1.46 20.38
N ASP A 248 1.46 -2.52 19.66
CA ASP A 248 1.59 -2.51 18.19
C ASP A 248 0.28 -2.15 17.48
N PHE A 249 -0.85 -2.60 18.05
CA PHE A 249 -2.20 -2.33 17.53
C PHE A 249 -2.90 -1.15 18.22
N LYS A 250 -2.20 -0.39 19.08
CA LYS A 250 -2.67 0.86 19.72
C LYS A 250 -3.97 0.67 20.51
N ARG A 251 -4.00 -0.33 21.39
CA ARG A 251 -5.12 -0.67 22.27
C ARG A 251 -4.82 -0.33 23.74
N PRO A 252 -4.93 0.95 24.13
CA PRO A 252 -4.53 1.37 25.47
C PRO A 252 -5.40 0.84 26.60
N SER A 253 -6.69 0.60 26.35
CA SER A 253 -7.61 0.03 27.34
C SER A 253 -7.18 -1.41 27.68
N ILE A 254 -6.97 -2.26 26.68
CA ILE A 254 -6.46 -3.63 26.88
C ILE A 254 -5.06 -3.63 27.50
N PHE A 255 -4.16 -2.75 27.03
CA PHE A 255 -2.83 -2.57 27.61
C PHE A 255 -2.88 -2.29 29.12
N GLN A 256 -3.74 -1.35 29.51
CA GLN A 256 -3.98 -0.99 30.90
C GLN A 256 -4.54 -2.14 31.71
N MET A 257 -5.50 -2.88 31.16
CA MET A 257 -6.08 -4.05 31.82
C MET A 257 -5.03 -5.14 32.09
N ILE A 258 -4.16 -5.42 31.11
CA ILE A 258 -3.07 -6.39 31.25
C ILE A 258 -2.06 -5.94 32.32
N ILE A 259 -1.58 -4.70 32.25
CA ILE A 259 -0.61 -4.17 33.24
C ILE A 259 -1.17 -4.20 34.66
N ASN A 260 -2.43 -3.79 34.84
CA ASN A 260 -3.08 -3.80 36.16
C ASN A 260 -3.22 -5.22 36.70
N LYS A 261 -3.59 -6.18 35.84
CA LYS A 261 -3.76 -7.58 36.23
C LYS A 261 -2.43 -8.21 36.63
N ASP A 262 -1.36 -7.91 35.91
CA ASP A 262 -0.02 -8.46 36.13
C ASP A 262 0.81 -7.68 37.17
N GLN A 263 0.24 -6.62 37.77
CA GLN A 263 0.94 -5.71 38.70
C GLN A 263 2.29 -5.19 38.15
N GLY A 264 2.40 -5.06 36.82
CA GLY A 264 3.64 -4.63 36.15
C GLY A 264 4.77 -5.67 36.08
N GLN A 265 4.52 -6.97 36.29
CA GLN A 265 5.58 -7.99 36.16
C GLN A 265 6.02 -8.27 34.71
N SER A 266 5.16 -7.99 33.73
CA SER A 266 5.35 -8.12 32.27
C SER A 266 6.17 -7.01 31.63
N LEU A 267 6.82 -6.16 32.44
CA LEU A 267 7.78 -5.13 32.01
C LEU A 267 9.13 -5.75 31.56
N LYS A 268 9.09 -6.80 30.74
CA LYS A 268 10.27 -7.43 30.15
C LYS A 268 10.70 -6.69 28.87
N LEU A 269 11.95 -6.88 28.47
CA LEU A 269 12.41 -6.51 27.13
C LEU A 269 11.74 -7.41 26.10
N ASP A 270 11.38 -6.87 24.95
CA ASP A 270 10.99 -7.68 23.81
C ASP A 270 12.20 -8.39 23.19
N ASN A 271 11.97 -9.25 22.20
CA ASN A 271 13.03 -10.03 21.53
C ASN A 271 14.06 -9.18 20.77
N ASN A 272 13.77 -7.89 20.54
CA ASN A 272 14.72 -6.94 19.97
C ASN A 272 15.57 -6.24 21.05
N GLY A 273 15.37 -6.59 22.33
CA GLY A 273 15.98 -5.91 23.46
C GLY A 273 15.37 -4.54 23.76
N ASP A 274 14.24 -4.19 23.14
CA ASP A 274 13.53 -2.95 23.42
C ASP A 274 12.64 -3.14 24.66
N ASN A 275 12.62 -2.17 25.56
CA ASN A 275 11.57 -2.12 26.58
C ASN A 275 10.24 -1.63 25.95
N LEU A 276 9.13 -1.86 26.66
CA LEU A 276 7.79 -1.47 26.18
C LEU A 276 7.68 0.02 25.82
N SER A 277 8.42 0.90 26.50
CA SER A 277 8.43 2.33 26.23
C SER A 277 9.10 2.66 24.89
N ILE A 278 10.23 2.03 24.58
CA ILE A 278 10.90 2.15 23.28
C ILE A 278 9.98 1.64 22.17
N ARG A 279 9.34 0.48 22.38
CA ARG A 279 8.42 -0.09 21.40
C ARG A 279 7.20 0.80 21.19
N ALA A 280 6.62 1.35 22.26
CA ALA A 280 5.49 2.28 22.17
C ALA A 280 5.83 3.55 21.39
N ILE A 281 7.05 4.09 21.53
CA ILE A 281 7.54 5.20 20.70
C ILE A 281 7.64 4.77 19.23
N LYS A 282 8.35 3.67 18.94
CA LYS A 282 8.56 3.18 17.56
C LYS A 282 7.24 2.87 16.84
N GLN A 283 6.25 2.36 17.57
CA GLN A 283 4.94 1.97 17.05
C GLN A 283 3.91 3.11 17.12
N ASN A 284 4.29 4.30 17.61
CA ASN A 284 3.42 5.45 17.71
C ASN A 284 2.14 5.14 18.54
N SER A 285 2.36 4.52 19.71
CA SER A 285 1.35 4.06 20.67
C SER A 285 1.43 4.90 21.96
N TRP A 286 1.13 6.20 21.81
CA TRP A 286 1.39 7.21 22.85
C TRP A 286 0.57 7.02 24.11
N GLU A 287 -0.64 6.51 24.00
CA GLU A 287 -1.48 6.22 25.16
C GLU A 287 -0.85 5.14 26.04
N CYS A 288 -0.29 4.10 25.42
CA CYS A 288 0.44 3.05 26.14
C CYS A 288 1.74 3.61 26.72
N PHE A 289 2.47 4.44 25.98
CA PHE A 289 3.67 5.13 26.47
C PHE A 289 3.39 6.06 27.66
N ALA A 290 2.33 6.86 27.59
CA ALA A 290 1.89 7.75 28.65
C ALA A 290 1.52 6.95 29.90
N TYR A 291 0.80 5.84 29.74
CA TYR A 291 0.47 4.94 30.85
C TYR A 291 1.73 4.32 31.48
N LEU A 292 2.69 3.87 30.67
CA LEU A 292 3.99 3.38 31.15
C LEU A 292 4.75 4.44 31.96
N SER A 293 4.73 5.69 31.50
CA SER A 293 5.39 6.81 32.18
C SER A 293 4.79 7.17 33.54
N GLN A 294 3.55 6.74 33.81
CA GLN A 294 2.86 6.96 35.09
C GLN A 294 3.11 5.87 36.12
N ILE A 295 3.32 4.62 35.68
CA ILE A 295 3.34 3.44 36.58
C ILE A 295 4.77 3.03 36.91
N GLN A 296 5.70 3.27 35.99
CA GLN A 296 7.12 3.18 36.29
C GLN A 296 7.55 4.49 36.96
N ASP A 297 7.49 4.54 38.30
CA ASP A 297 7.99 5.65 39.15
C ASP A 297 9.47 6.03 38.88
N ASN A 298 10.16 5.33 37.97
CA ASN A 298 11.56 5.51 37.63
C ASN A 298 11.89 5.26 36.14
N ILE A 299 10.97 5.52 35.19
CA ILE A 299 11.49 5.91 33.87
C ILE A 299 12.10 7.29 34.09
N GLN A 300 13.41 7.35 34.34
CA GLN A 300 14.15 8.50 33.87
C GLN A 300 13.77 8.65 32.41
N ILE A 301 13.01 9.71 32.10
CA ILE A 301 12.80 10.22 30.74
C ILE A 301 14.20 10.53 30.24
N ASP A 302 14.87 9.49 29.77
CA ASP A 302 16.29 9.49 29.45
C ASP A 302 16.44 10.13 28.07
N GLN A 303 17.53 10.87 27.89
CA GLN A 303 17.94 11.41 26.60
C GLN A 303 17.91 10.33 25.51
N LYS A 304 18.14 9.05 25.86
CA LYS A 304 18.01 7.92 24.93
C LYS A 304 16.60 7.75 24.36
N LEU A 305 15.55 7.87 25.17
CA LEU A 305 14.16 7.75 24.69
C LEU A 305 13.74 8.98 23.86
N GLN A 306 14.16 10.16 24.29
CA GLN A 306 13.99 11.40 23.54
C GLN A 306 14.69 11.33 22.17
N GLN A 307 15.91 10.80 22.14
CA GLN A 307 16.68 10.61 20.91
C GLN A 307 16.03 9.59 19.98
N ILE A 308 15.46 8.50 20.51
CA ILE A 308 14.69 7.54 19.71
C ILE A 308 13.45 8.22 19.13
N ALA A 309 12.72 9.02 19.92
CA ALA A 309 11.58 9.77 19.43
C ALA A 309 11.99 10.78 18.34
N ILE A 310 13.11 11.49 18.50
CA ILE A 310 13.68 12.38 17.46
C ILE A 310 13.99 11.58 16.19
N ASN A 311 14.64 10.41 16.31
CA ASN A 311 14.99 9.57 15.17
C ASN A 311 13.76 9.00 14.45
N CYS A 312 12.63 8.85 15.17
CA CYS A 312 11.35 8.45 14.62
C CYS A 312 10.48 9.63 14.12
N ASP A 313 10.97 10.87 14.21
CA ASP A 313 10.23 12.11 13.92
C ASP A 313 8.97 12.29 14.79
N LEU A 314 9.12 12.00 16.09
CA LEU A 314 8.07 11.95 17.10
C LEU A 314 8.43 12.76 18.36
N SER A 315 9.31 13.76 18.22
CA SER A 315 9.87 14.51 19.35
C SER A 315 8.81 15.32 20.11
N GLN A 316 7.78 15.82 19.41
CA GLN A 316 6.69 16.60 20.01
C GLN A 316 5.73 15.70 20.78
N GLU A 317 5.39 14.53 20.21
CA GLU A 317 4.54 13.54 20.85
C GLU A 317 5.20 12.96 22.09
N TYR A 318 6.51 12.74 22.03
CA TYR A 318 7.31 12.38 23.20
C TYR A 318 7.27 13.47 24.27
N GLU A 319 7.48 14.74 23.94
CA GLU A 319 7.44 15.84 24.90
C GLU A 319 6.07 15.96 25.59
N ILE A 320 4.98 15.78 24.83
CA ILE A 320 3.61 15.82 25.36
C ILE A 320 3.33 14.60 26.24
N ALA A 321 3.65 13.40 25.76
CA ALA A 321 3.33 12.15 26.46
C ALA A 321 4.23 11.91 27.69
N SER A 322 5.42 12.50 27.72
CA SER A 322 6.35 12.44 28.86
C SER A 322 6.13 13.52 29.92
N ASN A 323 5.27 14.51 29.67
CA ASN A 323 5.07 15.64 30.58
C ASN A 323 4.00 15.35 31.65
N GLN A 324 4.46 15.17 32.90
CA GLN A 324 3.63 14.84 34.07
C GLN A 324 2.48 15.82 34.36
N ARG A 325 2.58 17.11 33.98
CA ARG A 325 1.48 18.07 34.20
C ARG A 325 0.26 17.80 33.33
N TYR A 326 0.45 17.27 32.11
CA TYR A 326 -0.66 16.86 31.24
C TYR A 326 -1.31 15.57 31.72
N LEU A 327 -0.56 14.72 32.43
CA LEU A 327 -1.00 13.45 33.00
C LEU A 327 -1.78 13.62 34.31
N GLN A 328 -1.48 14.64 35.12
CA GLN A 328 -2.13 14.87 36.43
C GLN A 328 -3.45 15.67 36.38
N HIS A 329 -3.69 16.48 35.35
CA HIS A 329 -4.89 17.32 35.23
C HIS A 329 -5.91 16.84 34.18
N ALA A 330 -5.59 15.79 33.43
CA ALA A 330 -6.47 15.26 32.39
C ALA A 330 -7.23 14.02 32.90
N GLY A 331 -8.52 14.17 33.18
CA GLY A 331 -9.42 13.04 32.98
C GLY A 331 -9.33 12.56 31.53
N PHE A 332 -9.49 11.26 31.30
CA PHE A 332 -9.37 10.55 30.01
C PHE A 332 -10.01 11.28 28.80
N GLU A 333 -11.06 12.08 29.02
CA GLU A 333 -11.73 12.90 27.98
C GLU A 333 -10.84 14.03 27.40
N ASN A 334 -9.89 14.58 28.15
CA ASN A 334 -9.01 15.64 27.65
C ASN A 334 -7.80 15.11 26.86
N TYR A 335 -7.44 13.84 27.04
CA TYR A 335 -6.46 13.17 26.18
C TYR A 335 -6.99 13.02 24.75
N GLN A 336 -8.30 12.81 24.55
CA GLN A 336 -8.92 12.83 23.21
C GLN A 336 -8.82 14.21 22.52
N ASN A 337 -8.81 15.30 23.31
CA ASN A 337 -8.59 16.66 22.80
C ASN A 337 -7.11 16.89 22.41
N VAL A 338 -6.17 16.28 23.14
CA VAL A 338 -4.74 16.21 22.75
C VAL A 338 -4.58 15.34 21.49
N LYS A 339 -5.28 14.21 21.41
CA LYS A 339 -5.36 13.33 20.24
C LYS A 339 -5.91 14.05 19.01
N ARG A 340 -6.87 14.98 19.15
CA ARG A 340 -7.34 15.87 18.07
C ARG A 340 -6.30 16.92 17.65
N ARG A 341 -5.42 17.34 18.56
CA ARG A 341 -4.30 18.25 18.22
C ARG A 341 -3.12 17.51 17.60
N VAL A 342 -2.82 16.28 18.03
CA VAL A 342 -1.66 15.49 17.59
C VAL A 342 -1.95 14.62 16.35
N SER A 343 -3.16 14.04 16.21
CA SER A 343 -3.46 13.11 15.09
C SER A 343 -3.70 13.78 13.73
N GLN A 344 -3.83 15.11 13.68
CA GLN A 344 -4.11 15.82 12.42
C GLN A 344 -3.20 17.01 12.13
N LYS A 345 -2.43 17.53 13.10
CA LYS A 345 -1.65 18.76 12.89
C LYS A 345 -0.14 18.61 12.84
N ASP A 346 0.46 17.56 13.43
CA ASP A 346 1.91 17.53 13.66
C ASP A 346 2.69 16.33 13.11
N ARG A 347 2.03 15.20 12.74
CA ARG A 347 2.74 14.08 12.08
C ARG A 347 3.07 14.45 10.64
N GLN A 348 4.34 14.33 10.23
CA GLN A 348 4.74 14.51 8.83
C GLN A 348 3.93 13.57 7.93
N PRO A 349 3.14 14.11 6.98
CA PRO A 349 2.35 13.27 6.07
C PRO A 349 3.25 12.33 5.26
N GLU A 350 4.41 12.82 4.86
CA GLU A 350 5.46 12.06 4.19
C GLU A 350 6.28 11.25 5.22
N ASN A 351 5.84 10.03 5.52
CA ASN A 351 6.48 9.15 6.52
C ASN A 351 6.66 7.71 6.01
N ALA A 352 7.47 6.93 6.73
CA ALA A 352 7.84 5.56 6.34
C ALA A 352 6.64 4.59 6.28
N GLU A 353 5.55 4.84 7.01
CA GLU A 353 4.35 3.98 6.98
C GLU A 353 3.78 3.87 5.56
N ARG A 354 3.97 4.91 4.73
CA ARG A 354 3.57 4.93 3.32
C ARG A 354 4.16 3.75 2.54
N LEU A 355 5.43 3.43 2.78
CA LEU A 355 6.06 2.25 2.21
C LEU A 355 5.61 0.97 2.92
N MET A 356 5.59 0.98 4.25
CA MET A 356 5.29 -0.22 5.06
C MET A 356 3.93 -0.85 4.71
N VAL A 357 2.89 -0.05 4.49
CA VAL A 357 1.56 -0.57 4.10
C VAL A 357 1.57 -1.32 2.76
N MET A 358 2.59 -1.12 1.92
CA MET A 358 2.74 -1.81 0.64
C MET A 358 3.75 -2.95 0.72
N ILE A 359 4.89 -2.75 1.39
CA ILE A 359 6.07 -3.61 1.26
C ILE A 359 6.41 -4.43 2.52
N GLN A 360 5.65 -4.30 3.60
CA GLN A 360 5.91 -5.11 4.79
C GLN A 360 5.64 -6.60 4.51
N LYS A 361 6.52 -7.49 4.98
CA LYS A 361 6.42 -8.94 4.69
C LYS A 361 5.17 -9.58 5.27
N GLU A 362 4.72 -9.12 6.43
CA GLU A 362 3.60 -9.76 7.16
C GLU A 362 2.24 -9.22 6.72
N LYS A 363 2.17 -7.94 6.32
CA LYS A 363 0.90 -7.22 6.08
C LYS A 363 0.90 -6.27 4.89
N GLY A 364 1.97 -6.18 4.11
CA GLY A 364 2.09 -5.25 2.99
C GLY A 364 1.27 -5.70 1.79
N THR A 365 0.54 -4.78 1.17
CA THR A 365 -0.39 -5.10 0.08
C THR A 365 0.27 -5.66 -1.18
N LEU A 366 1.55 -5.38 -1.42
CA LEU A 366 2.30 -5.91 -2.57
C LEU A 366 3.10 -7.17 -2.23
N ILE A 367 3.62 -7.28 -0.99
CA ILE A 367 4.56 -8.36 -0.61
C ILE A 367 3.88 -9.49 0.17
N ALA A 368 2.92 -9.19 1.04
CA ALA A 368 2.20 -10.21 1.80
C ALA A 368 1.01 -10.81 1.03
N SER A 369 0.62 -10.20 -0.09
CA SER A 369 -0.57 -10.63 -0.85
C SER A 369 -0.23 -11.78 -1.80
N GLU A 370 -0.92 -12.91 -1.64
CA GLU A 370 -0.88 -14.05 -2.56
C GLU A 370 -1.17 -13.67 -4.02
N GLU A 371 -1.90 -12.57 -4.24
CA GLU A 371 -2.22 -12.06 -5.57
C GLU A 371 -0.98 -11.75 -6.41
N PHE A 372 0.10 -11.27 -5.79
CA PHE A 372 1.33 -10.89 -6.49
C PHE A 372 2.44 -11.90 -6.25
N THR A 373 2.57 -12.46 -5.05
CA THR A 373 3.67 -13.39 -4.73
C THR A 373 3.59 -14.71 -5.50
N ASN A 374 2.39 -15.15 -5.88
CA ASN A 374 2.19 -16.39 -6.63
C ASN A 374 2.11 -16.17 -8.15
N ASP A 375 2.14 -14.91 -8.62
CA ASP A 375 2.12 -14.61 -10.05
C ASP A 375 3.54 -14.66 -10.62
N GLN A 376 3.81 -15.62 -11.50
CA GLN A 376 5.11 -15.78 -12.15
C GLN A 376 5.56 -14.57 -12.98
N LYS A 377 4.64 -13.65 -13.32
CA LYS A 377 4.94 -12.39 -14.04
C LYS A 377 5.37 -11.26 -13.11
N PHE A 378 5.13 -11.39 -11.80
CA PHE A 378 5.55 -10.39 -10.82
C PHE A 378 6.92 -10.76 -10.28
N THR A 379 7.91 -9.94 -10.58
CA THR A 379 9.26 -10.07 -10.00
C THR A 379 9.51 -8.91 -9.04
N GLN A 380 9.90 -9.25 -7.82
CA GLN A 380 10.21 -8.29 -6.77
C GLN A 380 11.73 -8.16 -6.59
N ARG A 381 12.21 -6.92 -6.50
CA ARG A 381 13.58 -6.60 -6.05
C ARG A 381 13.51 -5.78 -4.77
N THR A 382 14.16 -6.26 -3.71
CA THR A 382 14.17 -5.61 -2.38
C THR A 382 15.47 -4.85 -2.09
N VAL A 383 16.47 -5.02 -2.95
CA VAL A 383 17.77 -4.35 -2.85
C VAL A 383 17.94 -3.52 -4.11
N THR A 384 18.32 -2.26 -3.92
CA THR A 384 18.63 -1.31 -4.99
C THR A 384 19.99 -0.67 -4.73
N GLN A 385 20.63 -0.18 -5.77
CA GLN A 385 21.84 0.62 -5.64
C GLN A 385 21.49 2.11 -5.58
N LYS A 386 22.34 2.89 -4.90
CA LYS A 386 22.26 4.36 -4.94
C LYS A 386 22.48 4.85 -6.37
N ALA A 387 21.71 5.84 -6.81
CA ALA A 387 22.00 6.57 -8.03
C ALA A 387 23.43 7.16 -7.96
N LYS A 388 24.13 7.17 -9.09
CA LYS A 388 25.41 7.87 -9.16
C LYS A 388 25.14 9.36 -9.10
N GLU A 389 25.88 10.10 -8.29
CA GLU A 389 25.70 11.55 -8.16
C GLU A 389 25.84 12.28 -9.51
N GLY A 390 26.70 11.78 -10.40
CA GLY A 390 26.85 12.30 -11.75
C GLY A 390 25.56 12.26 -12.59
N ASP A 391 24.65 11.32 -12.34
CA ASP A 391 23.34 11.28 -13.02
C ASP A 391 22.40 12.34 -12.43
N VAL A 392 22.47 12.54 -11.10
CA VAL A 392 21.67 13.57 -10.40
C VAL A 392 22.13 14.99 -10.78
N PHE A 393 23.44 15.23 -10.90
CA PHE A 393 24.03 16.52 -11.29
C PHE A 393 23.68 16.98 -12.72
N ARG A 394 23.17 16.08 -13.58
CA ARG A 394 22.69 16.46 -14.92
C ARG A 394 21.37 17.23 -14.88
N VAL A 395 20.62 17.09 -13.78
CA VAL A 395 19.31 17.70 -13.60
C VAL A 395 19.38 18.84 -12.60
N HIS A 396 20.01 18.59 -11.45
CA HIS A 396 20.04 19.54 -10.34
C HIS A 396 21.34 20.34 -10.28
N ASP A 397 21.24 21.58 -9.80
CA ASP A 397 22.39 22.44 -9.58
C ASP A 397 23.29 21.90 -8.46
N TYR A 398 24.60 21.95 -8.71
CA TYR A 398 25.61 21.48 -7.75
C TYR A 398 25.48 22.19 -6.39
N ASN A 399 25.29 23.51 -6.36
CA ASN A 399 25.24 24.26 -5.11
C ASN A 399 23.99 23.92 -4.29
N TYR A 400 22.88 23.61 -4.96
CA TYR A 400 21.67 23.15 -4.29
C TYR A 400 21.93 21.82 -3.58
N LEU A 401 22.45 20.82 -4.31
CA LEU A 401 22.69 19.49 -3.74
C LEU A 401 23.71 19.54 -2.60
N MET A 402 24.78 20.32 -2.73
CA MET A 402 25.76 20.48 -1.65
C MET A 402 25.15 21.11 -0.38
N LYS A 403 24.17 22.01 -0.52
CA LYS A 403 23.42 22.54 0.63
C LYS A 403 22.54 21.47 1.27
N VAL A 404 21.87 20.64 0.47
CA VAL A 404 21.06 19.52 0.98
C VAL A 404 21.94 18.54 1.76
N ILE A 405 23.06 18.10 1.17
CA ILE A 405 24.03 17.20 1.81
C ILE A 405 24.50 17.79 3.16
N LYS A 406 24.94 19.05 3.15
CA LYS A 406 25.39 19.73 4.38
C LYS A 406 24.29 19.86 5.44
N GLN A 407 23.04 20.06 5.04
CA GLN A 407 21.92 20.10 5.99
C GLN A 407 21.66 18.71 6.62
N THR A 408 21.77 17.64 5.83
CA THR A 408 21.64 16.26 6.37
C THR A 408 22.76 15.92 7.37
N GLU A 409 23.98 16.39 7.14
CA GLU A 409 25.12 16.17 8.06
C GLU A 409 24.99 16.93 9.39
N THR A 410 24.37 18.11 9.37
CA THR A 410 24.33 19.02 10.53
C THR A 410 23.11 18.86 11.42
N LEU A 411 22.18 17.94 11.08
CA LEU A 411 20.93 17.65 11.80
C LEU A 411 20.05 18.91 12.07
N LYS A 412 20.24 19.98 11.31
CA LYS A 412 19.55 21.26 11.52
C LYS A 412 18.29 21.37 10.66
N ILE A 413 17.15 21.18 11.32
CA ILE A 413 15.84 21.84 11.14
C ILE A 413 15.07 21.57 9.82
N ARG A 414 13.74 21.42 9.98
CA ARG A 414 12.66 21.53 8.97
C ARG A 414 12.95 22.60 7.92
N ASP A 415 13.00 22.21 6.66
CA ASP A 415 13.01 23.12 5.53
C ASP A 415 11.57 23.39 5.06
N GLY A 416 10.83 24.15 5.87
CA GLY A 416 9.43 24.44 5.62
C GLY A 416 8.54 23.20 5.68
N ASP A 417 8.10 22.72 4.52
CA ASP A 417 7.28 21.52 4.31
C ASP A 417 8.12 20.23 4.26
N THR A 418 9.43 20.31 4.06
CA THR A 418 10.29 19.12 3.96
C THR A 418 11.08 18.89 5.26
N VAL A 419 10.99 17.69 5.82
CA VAL A 419 11.82 17.28 6.97
C VAL A 419 13.03 16.51 6.49
N LEU A 420 14.21 16.94 6.93
CA LEU A 420 15.49 16.29 6.69
C LEU A 420 15.91 15.45 7.91
N SER A 421 16.44 14.25 7.65
CA SER A 421 17.20 13.44 8.60
C SER A 421 18.64 13.24 8.09
N ALA A 422 19.49 12.67 8.93
CA ALA A 422 20.86 12.29 8.51
C ALA A 422 20.87 11.33 7.31
N ASP A 423 19.82 10.51 7.17
CA ASP A 423 19.73 9.51 6.10
C ASP A 423 18.99 10.01 4.85
N SER A 424 18.45 11.24 4.87
CA SER A 424 17.61 11.76 3.77
C SER A 424 18.35 11.79 2.43
N TRP A 425 19.64 12.14 2.41
CA TRP A 425 20.44 12.15 1.18
C TRP A 425 20.63 10.75 0.61
N ASP A 426 21.03 9.80 1.46
CA ASP A 426 21.22 8.40 1.09
C ASP A 426 19.92 7.75 0.62
N CYS A 427 18.81 8.01 1.31
CA CYS A 427 17.48 7.56 0.91
C CYS A 427 17.05 8.17 -0.44
N SER A 428 17.39 9.44 -0.70
CA SER A 428 17.10 10.10 -1.98
C SER A 428 17.87 9.45 -3.13
N LEU A 429 19.14 9.11 -2.92
CA LEU A 429 19.93 8.37 -3.90
C LEU A 429 19.42 6.95 -4.13
N LEU A 430 18.97 6.24 -3.08
CA LEU A 430 18.33 4.91 -3.21
C LEU A 430 17.00 4.99 -3.97
N SER A 431 16.18 6.01 -3.68
CA SER A 431 14.91 6.28 -4.36
C SER A 431 15.14 6.49 -5.87
N CYS A 432 16.03 7.41 -6.23
CA CYS A 432 16.39 7.67 -7.61
C CYS A 432 17.07 6.46 -8.29
N GLY A 433 17.94 5.75 -7.56
CA GLY A 433 18.66 4.59 -8.06
C GLY A 433 17.74 3.41 -8.40
N ALA A 434 16.69 3.19 -7.62
CA ALA A 434 15.65 2.20 -7.93
C ALA A 434 14.94 2.49 -9.26
N VAL A 435 14.69 3.77 -9.56
CA VAL A 435 14.07 4.17 -10.83
C VAL A 435 15.03 3.95 -12.00
N ILE A 436 16.32 4.29 -11.84
CA ILE A 436 17.36 4.02 -12.84
C ILE A 436 17.49 2.51 -13.10
N GLU A 437 17.51 1.68 -12.05
CA GLU A 437 17.59 0.22 -12.18
C GLU A 437 16.36 -0.35 -12.91
N ALA A 438 15.16 0.17 -12.63
CA ALA A 438 13.94 -0.20 -13.33
C ALA A 438 13.99 0.16 -14.83
N CYS A 439 14.50 1.36 -15.16
CA CYS A 439 14.75 1.76 -16.54
C CYS A 439 15.74 0.82 -17.24
N ASP A 440 16.86 0.50 -16.59
CA ASP A 440 17.87 -0.43 -17.08
C ASP A 440 17.29 -1.83 -17.37
N SER A 441 16.52 -2.37 -16.44
CA SER A 441 15.85 -3.67 -16.56
C SER A 441 14.95 -3.73 -17.79
N ILE A 442 14.17 -2.67 -18.04
CA ILE A 442 13.30 -2.56 -19.21
C ILE A 442 14.11 -2.45 -20.50
N MET A 443 15.16 -1.61 -20.51
CA MET A 443 15.98 -1.40 -21.70
C MET A 443 16.83 -2.62 -22.07
N LYS A 444 17.16 -3.47 -21.09
CA LYS A 444 17.80 -4.79 -21.26
C LYS A 444 16.81 -5.89 -21.68
N GLY A 445 15.50 -5.64 -21.57
CA GLY A 445 14.45 -6.61 -21.87
C GLY A 445 14.22 -7.65 -20.76
N GLU A 446 14.71 -7.40 -19.55
CA GLU A 446 14.51 -8.26 -18.38
C GLU A 446 13.07 -8.16 -17.86
N THR A 447 12.49 -6.95 -17.92
CA THR A 447 11.09 -6.68 -17.56
C THR A 447 10.44 -5.81 -18.63
N ARG A 448 9.11 -5.88 -18.76
CA ARG A 448 8.36 -5.07 -19.75
C ARG A 448 8.12 -3.65 -19.24
N ASN A 449 7.69 -3.55 -17.99
CA ASN A 449 7.38 -2.32 -17.27
C ASN A 449 7.75 -2.52 -15.79
N ALA A 450 7.69 -1.45 -14.99
CA ALA A 450 8.01 -1.51 -13.57
C ALA A 450 7.23 -0.48 -12.73
N PHE A 451 7.01 -0.81 -11.46
CA PHE A 451 6.56 0.12 -10.43
C PHE A 451 7.63 0.24 -9.34
N CYS A 452 8.05 1.47 -9.04
CA CYS A 452 9.05 1.79 -8.04
C CYS A 452 8.35 2.33 -6.78
N ALA A 453 8.19 1.48 -5.76
CA ALA A 453 7.71 1.86 -4.45
C ALA A 453 8.83 2.56 -3.66
N VAL A 454 9.02 3.86 -3.90
CA VAL A 454 10.17 4.62 -3.41
C VAL A 454 9.75 5.77 -2.48
N ARG A 455 10.69 6.15 -1.60
CA ARG A 455 10.60 7.31 -0.70
C ARG A 455 12.04 7.81 -0.46
N PRO A 456 12.32 9.12 -0.52
CA PRO A 456 11.39 10.25 -0.71
C PRO A 456 10.87 10.41 -2.17
N PRO A 457 9.76 11.16 -2.37
CA PRO A 457 9.23 11.52 -3.69
C PRO A 457 10.14 12.54 -4.41
N GLY A 458 9.79 12.92 -5.65
CA GLY A 458 10.66 13.76 -6.48
C GLY A 458 10.03 14.87 -7.32
N HIS A 459 8.76 14.80 -7.72
CA HIS A 459 8.22 15.70 -8.76
C HIS A 459 8.20 17.22 -8.42
N HIS A 460 8.35 17.59 -7.15
CA HIS A 460 8.45 18.99 -6.70
C HIS A 460 9.88 19.54 -6.68
N ALA A 461 10.91 18.69 -6.76
CA ALA A 461 12.30 19.14 -6.77
C ALA A 461 12.63 19.78 -8.12
N GLY A 462 12.86 21.09 -8.12
CA GLY A 462 13.34 21.85 -9.28
C GLY A 462 14.85 21.77 -9.45
N ILE A 463 15.38 22.55 -10.40
CA ILE A 463 16.81 22.57 -10.71
C ILE A 463 17.61 23.05 -9.49
N TYR A 464 17.12 24.08 -8.83
CA TYR A 464 17.77 24.71 -7.67
C TYR A 464 17.13 24.30 -6.34
N GLY A 465 16.37 23.20 -6.34
CA GLY A 465 15.56 22.76 -5.21
C GLY A 465 14.17 23.36 -5.25
N LYS A 466 13.90 24.37 -4.42
CA LYS A 466 12.64 25.12 -4.49
C LYS A 466 12.48 25.82 -5.84
N THR A 467 11.31 25.63 -6.45
CA THR A 467 10.98 26.24 -7.74
C THR A 467 10.69 27.73 -7.62
N MET A 468 11.17 28.52 -8.59
CA MET A 468 11.10 30.00 -8.57
C MET A 468 10.23 30.60 -9.68
N HIS A 469 9.46 29.79 -10.42
CA HIS A 469 8.97 30.14 -11.75
C HIS A 469 7.82 31.17 -11.83
N HIS A 470 7.16 31.55 -10.73
CA HIS A 470 5.94 32.38 -10.84
C HIS A 470 5.84 33.50 -9.79
N GLU A 471 5.12 34.57 -10.16
CA GLU A 471 4.76 35.67 -9.23
C GLU A 471 4.08 35.12 -7.96
N HIS A 472 3.34 34.03 -8.09
CA HIS A 472 2.71 33.37 -6.95
C HIS A 472 3.66 32.44 -6.18
N SER A 473 4.77 31.97 -6.78
CA SER A 473 5.85 31.28 -6.06
C SER A 473 6.61 32.22 -5.12
N LEU A 474 6.54 33.54 -5.35
CA LEU A 474 7.05 34.56 -4.42
C LEU A 474 6.22 34.67 -3.14
N LEU A 475 4.99 34.15 -3.13
CA LEU A 475 4.14 34.05 -1.93
C LEU A 475 4.59 32.92 -0.99
N CYS A 476 5.45 32.01 -1.47
CA CYS A 476 5.99 30.91 -0.69
C CYS A 476 7.29 31.35 0.01
N ASP A 477 7.52 30.91 1.25
CA ASP A 477 8.72 31.24 2.06
C ASP A 477 10.03 31.17 1.26
N GLN A 478 10.65 32.33 1.04
CA GLN A 478 11.84 32.49 0.19
C GLN A 478 13.10 31.84 0.78
N ASN A 479 13.07 31.43 2.04
CA ASN A 479 14.20 30.79 2.70
C ASN A 479 14.24 29.27 2.51
N LYS A 480 13.24 28.68 1.85
CA LYS A 480 13.19 27.23 1.62
C LYS A 480 14.23 26.75 0.62
N LEU A 481 14.90 25.65 0.94
CA LEU A 481 15.86 24.97 0.07
C LEU A 481 15.19 23.97 -0.89
N THR A 482 14.11 23.33 -0.46
CA THR A 482 13.38 22.23 -1.09
C THR A 482 11.88 22.55 -1.15
N ASN A 483 11.11 21.73 -1.87
CA ASN A 483 9.65 21.85 -1.99
C ASN A 483 8.99 20.47 -1.92
N GLY A 484 7.83 20.37 -1.26
CA GLY A 484 6.89 19.28 -1.41
C GLY A 484 7.48 17.91 -1.05
N PHE A 485 8.28 17.85 0.02
CA PHE A 485 8.96 16.66 0.49
C PHE A 485 10.02 16.07 -0.46
N CYS A 486 10.36 16.77 -1.55
CA CYS A 486 11.23 16.27 -2.62
C CYS A 486 12.66 16.85 -2.53
N PHE A 487 13.66 15.98 -2.69
CA PHE A 487 15.09 16.36 -2.74
C PHE A 487 15.72 16.15 -4.12
N ILE A 488 15.34 15.07 -4.80
CA ILE A 488 15.82 14.72 -6.13
C ILE A 488 14.59 14.44 -6.99
N ASN A 489 14.56 14.98 -8.20
CA ASN A 489 13.50 14.72 -9.14
C ASN A 489 13.73 13.38 -9.82
N ASN A 490 13.19 12.32 -9.22
CA ASN A 490 13.40 10.93 -9.64
C ASN A 490 13.07 10.70 -11.12
N VAL A 491 11.92 11.19 -11.59
CA VAL A 491 11.49 11.01 -12.99
C VAL A 491 12.30 11.85 -13.97
N ALA A 492 12.71 13.07 -13.61
CA ALA A 492 13.55 13.89 -14.48
C ALA A 492 14.96 13.33 -14.60
N VAL A 493 15.56 12.84 -13.50
CA VAL A 493 16.86 12.15 -13.53
C VAL A 493 16.78 10.89 -14.38
N ALA A 494 15.71 10.09 -14.23
CA ALA A 494 15.51 8.90 -15.06
C ALA A 494 15.33 9.24 -16.56
N ALA A 495 14.59 10.30 -16.89
CA ALA A 495 14.43 10.76 -18.28
C ALA A 495 15.77 11.20 -18.89
N CYS A 496 16.54 11.99 -18.15
CA CYS A 496 17.88 12.43 -18.53
C CYS A 496 18.83 11.24 -18.73
N TYR A 497 18.81 10.30 -17.79
CA TYR A 497 19.59 9.06 -17.83
C TYR A 497 19.26 8.22 -19.05
N LEU A 498 17.98 7.96 -19.33
CA LEU A 498 17.52 7.20 -20.50
C LEU A 498 18.02 7.82 -21.80
N LYS A 499 17.90 9.15 -21.94
CA LYS A 499 18.35 9.86 -23.15
C LYS A 499 19.86 9.83 -23.31
N ASN A 500 20.63 9.84 -22.23
CA ASN A 500 22.09 9.78 -22.28
C ASN A 500 22.61 8.36 -22.52
N MET A 501 22.16 7.40 -21.73
CA MET A 501 22.68 6.03 -21.72
C MET A 501 22.12 5.17 -22.85
N TYR A 502 20.89 5.45 -23.28
CA TYR A 502 20.22 4.71 -24.35
C TYR A 502 19.93 5.60 -25.55
N ARG A 503 20.78 6.60 -25.80
CA ARG A 503 20.61 7.62 -26.86
C ARG A 503 20.32 7.05 -28.25
N GLU A 504 20.74 5.83 -28.56
CA GLU A 504 20.47 5.18 -29.86
C GLU A 504 19.01 4.67 -29.97
N LYS A 505 18.38 4.32 -28.85
CA LYS A 505 17.01 3.78 -28.78
C LYS A 505 15.99 4.79 -28.26
N ILE A 506 16.41 5.71 -27.39
CA ILE A 506 15.54 6.65 -26.70
C ILE A 506 15.87 8.06 -27.16
N LYS A 507 14.98 8.63 -27.98
CA LYS A 507 15.01 10.03 -28.37
C LYS A 507 13.96 10.82 -27.61
N LYS A 508 12.73 10.31 -27.55
CA LYS A 508 11.56 10.96 -26.97
C LYS A 508 11.14 10.32 -25.65
N VAL A 509 11.08 11.09 -24.58
CA VAL A 509 10.60 10.64 -23.26
C VAL A 509 9.38 11.45 -22.86
N ALA A 510 8.30 10.77 -22.47
CA ALA A 510 7.13 11.40 -21.88
C ALA A 510 7.08 11.13 -20.38
N ILE A 511 6.84 12.17 -19.58
CA ILE A 511 6.59 12.13 -18.15
C ILE A 511 5.12 12.49 -17.94
N VAL A 512 4.36 11.58 -17.35
CA VAL A 512 2.94 11.76 -17.05
C VAL A 512 2.77 11.81 -15.54
N ASP A 513 2.26 12.94 -15.05
CA ASP A 513 2.03 13.18 -13.64
C ASP A 513 0.52 13.19 -13.35
N PHE A 514 0.11 12.25 -12.51
CA PHE A 514 -1.26 12.15 -12.04
C PHE A 514 -1.40 12.39 -10.53
N ASP A 515 -0.30 12.75 -9.86
CA ASP A 515 -0.34 13.28 -8.50
C ASP A 515 -1.31 14.48 -8.43
N VAL A 516 -2.00 14.61 -7.30
CA VAL A 516 -2.99 15.70 -7.15
C VAL A 516 -2.33 17.07 -7.15
N HIS A 517 -1.06 17.15 -6.75
CA HIS A 517 -0.26 18.35 -6.75
C HIS A 517 0.45 18.54 -8.08
N HIS A 518 0.61 19.80 -8.47
CA HIS A 518 1.38 20.10 -9.66
C HIS A 518 2.86 19.74 -9.47
N GLY A 519 3.40 18.86 -10.31
CA GLY A 519 4.84 18.58 -10.43
C GLY A 519 5.66 19.75 -10.99
N ASN A 520 5.60 20.89 -10.30
CA ASN A 520 6.27 22.15 -10.64
C ASN A 520 7.78 22.02 -10.78
N GLY A 521 8.42 21.13 -10.02
CA GLY A 521 9.85 20.85 -10.15
C GLY A 521 10.17 20.22 -11.50
N THR A 522 9.39 19.22 -11.90
CA THR A 522 9.49 18.58 -13.20
C THR A 522 9.24 19.56 -14.34
N GLN A 523 8.22 20.43 -14.22
CA GLN A 523 7.98 21.51 -15.19
C GLN A 523 9.20 22.43 -15.32
N GLU A 524 9.72 22.97 -14.21
CA GLU A 524 10.89 23.86 -14.21
C GLU A 524 12.08 23.22 -14.95
N ILE A 525 12.35 21.95 -14.66
CA ILE A 525 13.45 21.19 -15.29
C ILE A 525 13.21 21.05 -16.80
N VAL A 526 12.01 20.66 -17.22
CA VAL A 526 11.68 20.44 -18.63
C VAL A 526 11.68 21.75 -19.41
N GLU A 527 11.16 22.84 -18.84
CA GLU A 527 11.21 24.16 -19.46
C GLU A 527 12.64 24.69 -19.66
N ALA A 528 13.58 24.31 -18.80
CA ALA A 528 14.98 24.74 -18.90
C ALA A 528 15.74 24.05 -20.05
N LEU A 529 15.16 23.02 -20.68
CA LEU A 529 15.67 22.43 -21.92
C LEU A 529 15.60 23.43 -23.07
N LEU A 530 14.64 24.37 -23.04
CA LEU A 530 14.59 25.48 -23.99
C LEU A 530 15.57 26.59 -23.60
N PRO A 531 16.29 27.18 -24.58
CA PRO A 531 17.01 28.42 -24.35
C PRO A 531 16.04 29.54 -23.93
N LYS A 532 16.20 30.04 -22.71
CA LYS A 532 15.47 31.20 -22.18
C LYS A 532 16.42 32.37 -21.99
N LYS A 533 15.92 33.57 -22.31
CA LYS A 533 16.56 34.84 -21.97
C LYS A 533 15.84 35.42 -20.77
N PHE A 534 16.56 35.76 -19.72
CA PHE A 534 16.00 36.41 -18.55
C PHE A 534 16.76 37.70 -18.25
N VAL A 535 16.03 38.66 -17.71
CA VAL A 535 16.52 39.99 -17.41
C VAL A 535 16.55 40.11 -15.90
N VAL A 536 17.75 40.15 -15.32
CA VAL A 536 17.92 40.39 -13.90
C VAL A 536 18.10 41.88 -13.68
N LYS A 537 17.25 42.45 -12.84
CA LYS A 537 17.35 43.85 -12.43
C LYS A 537 17.95 43.92 -11.04
N TYR A 538 18.96 44.76 -10.88
CA TYR A 538 19.60 45.03 -9.60
C TYR A 538 19.38 46.50 -9.24
N ASN A 539 18.76 46.74 -8.10
CA ASN A 539 18.63 48.09 -7.57
C ASN A 539 19.77 48.33 -6.57
N THR A 540 20.63 49.28 -6.90
CA THR A 540 21.61 49.83 -5.95
C THR A 540 21.08 51.16 -5.41
N PRO A 541 21.60 51.67 -4.28
CA PRO A 541 21.23 53.00 -3.80
C PRO A 541 21.49 54.15 -4.79
N PHE A 542 22.25 53.91 -5.87
CA PHE A 542 22.72 54.94 -6.80
C PHE A 542 22.25 54.73 -8.25
N SER A 543 21.77 53.54 -8.61
CA SER A 543 21.36 53.19 -9.98
C SER A 543 20.53 51.91 -10.04
N GLU A 544 19.66 51.82 -11.05
CA GLU A 544 19.03 50.55 -11.49
C GLU A 544 19.92 49.96 -12.60
N LEU A 545 20.44 48.77 -12.36
CA LEU A 545 21.23 47.99 -13.30
C LEU A 545 20.34 46.88 -13.88
N GLN A 546 20.55 46.56 -15.15
CA GLN A 546 19.87 45.47 -15.82
C GLN A 546 20.90 44.58 -16.51
N GLU A 547 20.95 43.30 -16.13
CA GLU A 547 21.75 42.29 -16.79
C GLU A 547 20.84 41.35 -17.59
N THR A 548 21.23 41.04 -18.82
CA THR A 548 20.59 39.97 -19.59
C THR A 548 21.38 38.69 -19.40
N GLN A 549 20.74 37.66 -18.90
CA GLN A 549 21.30 36.33 -18.75
C GLN A 549 20.58 35.34 -19.67
N TYR A 550 21.28 34.29 -20.08
CA TYR A 550 20.75 33.22 -20.92
C TYR A 550 20.89 31.90 -20.18
N GLN A 551 19.80 31.13 -20.08
CA GLN A 551 19.79 29.80 -19.48
C GLN A 551 19.32 28.80 -20.52
N CYS A 552 20.12 27.75 -20.72
CA CYS A 552 19.75 26.58 -21.50
C CYS A 552 20.47 25.39 -20.87
N ARG A 553 19.74 24.34 -20.49
CA ARG A 553 20.28 23.14 -19.85
C ARG A 553 19.85 21.88 -20.60
N PRO A 554 20.26 21.68 -21.87
CA PRO A 554 19.97 20.45 -22.59
C PRO A 554 20.64 19.26 -21.90
N TRP A 555 20.02 18.09 -21.94
CA TRP A 555 20.54 16.89 -21.30
C TRP A 555 21.52 16.13 -22.19
N LEU A 556 21.26 16.12 -23.49
CA LEU A 556 22.06 15.49 -24.54
C LEU A 556 22.35 16.51 -25.65
N ASP A 557 21.32 17.17 -26.17
CA ASP A 557 21.43 18.16 -27.26
C ASP A 557 20.22 19.13 -27.27
N LEU A 558 20.24 20.11 -28.17
CA LEU A 558 19.19 21.14 -28.26
C LEU A 558 17.83 20.60 -28.75
N GLU A 559 17.77 19.38 -29.28
CA GLU A 559 16.51 18.75 -29.67
C GLU A 559 15.74 18.23 -28.45
N ASP A 560 16.36 18.15 -27.27
CA ASP A 560 15.70 17.75 -26.03
C ASP A 560 14.45 18.58 -25.72
N ALA A 561 14.47 19.87 -26.04
CA ALA A 561 13.31 20.76 -25.88
C ALA A 561 12.06 20.30 -26.66
N LYS A 562 12.25 19.53 -27.73
CA LYS A 562 11.16 18.98 -28.57
C LYS A 562 10.87 17.51 -28.25
N ASN A 563 11.81 16.86 -27.55
CA ASN A 563 11.86 15.42 -27.34
C ASN A 563 11.63 15.03 -25.88
N VAL A 564 11.25 15.97 -25.02
CA VAL A 564 10.78 15.69 -23.67
C VAL A 564 9.39 16.30 -23.53
N LEU A 565 8.44 15.48 -23.09
CA LEU A 565 7.07 15.91 -22.82
C LEU A 565 6.75 15.70 -21.36
N PHE A 566 6.27 16.73 -20.68
CA PHE A 566 5.70 16.66 -19.34
C PHE A 566 4.21 16.96 -19.42
N CYS A 567 3.37 16.09 -18.85
CA CYS A 567 1.93 16.30 -18.75
C CYS A 567 1.50 16.14 -17.30
N SER A 568 0.80 17.13 -16.73
CA SER A 568 0.34 17.07 -15.34
C SER A 568 -1.16 17.34 -15.23
N VAL A 569 -1.89 16.43 -14.57
CA VAL A 569 -3.31 16.60 -14.23
C VAL A 569 -3.44 16.78 -12.72
N HIS A 570 -3.48 18.03 -12.29
CA HIS A 570 -3.41 18.41 -10.87
C HIS A 570 -4.56 19.34 -10.47
N LEU A 571 -4.71 19.55 -9.16
CA LEU A 571 -5.57 20.60 -8.63
C LEU A 571 -4.85 21.96 -8.67
N PHE A 572 -5.59 22.99 -9.05
CA PHE A 572 -5.11 24.37 -9.07
C PHE A 572 -6.18 25.30 -8.49
N GLN A 573 -5.79 26.08 -7.50
CA GLN A 573 -6.65 27.11 -6.93
C GLN A 573 -5.82 28.24 -6.31
N VAL A 574 -5.93 29.43 -6.90
CA VAL A 574 -5.42 30.69 -6.36
C VAL A 574 -6.57 31.69 -6.32
N SER A 575 -6.69 32.47 -5.25
CA SER A 575 -7.68 33.55 -5.14
C SER A 575 -7.10 34.69 -4.31
N ASP A 576 -7.33 35.94 -4.72
CA ASP A 576 -6.90 37.15 -3.99
C ASP A 576 -5.40 37.18 -3.64
N HIS A 577 -4.53 36.72 -4.55
CA HIS A 577 -3.08 36.57 -4.33
C HIS A 577 -2.72 35.63 -3.17
N GLU A 578 -3.59 34.65 -2.88
CA GLU A 578 -3.37 33.61 -1.88
C GLU A 578 -3.50 32.22 -2.50
N ILE A 579 -2.52 31.36 -2.20
CA ILE A 579 -2.51 29.96 -2.63
C ILE A 579 -3.57 29.19 -1.83
N LYS A 580 -4.63 28.72 -2.49
CA LYS A 580 -5.69 27.91 -1.88
C LYS A 580 -5.48 26.41 -2.05
N PHE A 581 -4.63 26.01 -3.00
CA PHE A 581 -4.17 24.64 -3.18
C PHE A 581 -2.68 24.65 -3.55
N TYR A 582 -1.88 23.92 -2.78
CA TYR A 582 -0.43 23.83 -2.98
C TYR A 582 -0.10 23.15 -4.34
N PRO A 583 0.95 23.55 -5.07
CA PRO A 583 1.87 24.65 -4.82
C PRO A 583 1.42 26.01 -5.39
N GLY A 584 0.19 26.12 -5.90
CA GLY A 584 -0.32 27.36 -6.50
C GLY A 584 0.25 27.69 -7.88
N THR A 585 0.75 26.68 -8.61
CA THR A 585 1.31 26.78 -9.97
C THR A 585 0.65 25.75 -10.89
N GLY A 586 0.91 25.82 -12.21
CA GLY A 586 0.35 24.87 -13.18
C GLY A 586 -0.94 25.37 -13.83
N ASP A 587 -1.13 26.68 -13.94
CA ASP A 587 -2.31 27.21 -14.63
C ASP A 587 -2.29 26.85 -16.11
N SER A 588 -3.48 26.66 -16.67
CA SER A 588 -3.70 26.40 -18.09
C SER A 588 -3.21 27.51 -19.01
N GLU A 589 -3.12 28.76 -18.52
CA GLU A 589 -2.51 29.88 -19.25
C GLU A 589 -1.01 29.70 -19.47
N GLU A 590 -0.32 28.92 -18.65
CA GLU A 590 1.10 28.64 -18.83
C GLU A 590 1.37 27.82 -20.10
N ASN A 591 0.36 27.08 -20.59
CA ASN A 591 0.47 26.34 -21.84
C ASN A 591 0.68 27.24 -23.07
N THR A 592 0.42 28.56 -23.00
CA THR A 592 0.44 29.45 -24.17
C THR A 592 1.42 30.62 -24.06
N LYS A 593 2.24 30.69 -23.00
CA LYS A 593 3.05 31.89 -22.66
C LYS A 593 4.30 32.14 -23.52
N ASN A 594 4.81 31.20 -24.32
CA ASN A 594 5.99 31.45 -25.18
C ASN A 594 5.76 31.10 -26.66
N ASP A 595 5.20 32.07 -27.39
CA ASP A 595 4.96 32.06 -28.85
C ASP A 595 3.70 31.27 -29.25
N ASN A 596 3.05 31.65 -30.35
CA ASN A 596 1.80 31.09 -30.87
C ASN A 596 1.89 29.59 -31.28
N SER A 597 2.93 28.89 -30.85
CA SER A 597 3.02 27.43 -30.83
C SER A 597 2.30 26.89 -29.60
N ILE A 598 1.50 25.83 -29.77
CA ILE A 598 0.45 25.44 -28.82
C ILE A 598 0.99 25.01 -27.43
N TYR A 599 2.30 24.76 -27.25
CA TYR A 599 2.89 24.37 -25.96
C TYR A 599 4.40 24.69 -25.89
N PRO A 600 4.84 25.73 -25.15
CA PRO A 600 6.25 26.06 -25.08
C PRO A 600 7.02 25.08 -24.18
N GLY A 601 7.99 24.37 -24.74
CA GLY A 601 8.97 23.58 -23.97
C GLY A 601 8.53 22.18 -23.58
N GLY A 602 7.52 21.62 -24.25
CA GLY A 602 7.09 20.25 -23.99
C GLY A 602 6.26 20.08 -22.73
N VAL A 603 5.68 21.16 -22.18
CA VAL A 603 4.83 21.11 -20.98
C VAL A 603 3.35 21.15 -21.36
N LEU A 604 2.52 20.35 -20.69
CA LEU A 604 1.07 20.35 -20.77
C LEU A 604 0.46 20.29 -19.37
N ASN A 605 0.01 21.45 -18.89
CA ASN A 605 -0.72 21.57 -17.63
C ASN A 605 -2.22 21.44 -17.84
N VAL A 606 -2.86 20.56 -17.07
CA VAL A 606 -4.29 20.28 -17.14
C VAL A 606 -4.93 20.51 -15.77
N PRO A 607 -5.02 21.77 -15.32
CA PRO A 607 -5.52 22.07 -13.99
C PRO A 607 -6.99 21.72 -13.82
N MET A 608 -7.34 21.31 -12.60
CA MET A 608 -8.69 21.08 -12.16
C MET A 608 -8.97 21.90 -10.91
N THR A 609 -10.17 22.47 -10.82
CA THR A 609 -10.58 23.11 -9.57
C THR A 609 -11.07 22.05 -8.59
N PRO A 610 -10.74 22.13 -7.29
CA PRO A 610 -11.09 21.08 -6.33
C PRO A 610 -12.60 20.77 -6.27
N ARG A 611 -13.46 21.79 -6.32
CA ARG A 611 -14.93 21.65 -6.38
C ARG A 611 -15.47 20.92 -7.61
N ARG A 612 -14.63 20.65 -8.62
CA ARG A 612 -14.99 20.01 -9.88
C ARG A 612 -14.15 18.76 -10.17
N ALA A 613 -13.37 18.28 -9.21
CA ALA A 613 -12.47 17.12 -9.37
C ALA A 613 -13.18 15.78 -9.09
N TYR A 614 -14.28 15.54 -9.80
CA TYR A 614 -14.96 14.24 -9.78
C TYR A 614 -14.17 13.22 -10.60
N GLY A 615 -14.15 11.96 -10.17
CA GLY A 615 -13.42 10.87 -10.83
C GLY A 615 -13.64 10.79 -12.34
N TYR A 616 -14.89 10.89 -12.81
CA TYR A 616 -15.20 10.89 -14.25
C TYR A 616 -14.67 12.12 -15.01
N LYS A 617 -14.59 13.29 -14.36
CA LYS A 617 -14.01 14.51 -14.97
C LYS A 617 -12.50 14.39 -15.04
N TRP A 618 -11.87 13.84 -14.02
CA TRP A 618 -10.45 13.54 -13.99
C TRP A 618 -10.07 12.57 -15.11
N MET A 619 -10.76 11.42 -15.22
CA MET A 619 -10.61 10.50 -16.36
C MET A 619 -10.81 11.21 -17.71
N SER A 620 -11.81 12.10 -17.82
CA SER A 620 -12.05 12.86 -19.04
C SER A 620 -10.93 13.83 -19.40
N ARG A 621 -10.12 14.30 -18.43
CA ARG A 621 -8.92 15.11 -18.71
C ARG A 621 -7.84 14.28 -19.39
N PHE A 622 -7.59 13.08 -18.87
CA PHE A 622 -6.71 12.13 -19.52
C PHE A 622 -7.18 11.77 -20.93
N GLN A 623 -8.43 11.33 -21.05
CA GLN A 623 -9.02 10.87 -22.30
C GLN A 623 -8.99 11.91 -23.43
N LYS A 624 -9.31 13.16 -23.11
CA LYS A 624 -9.51 14.21 -24.13
C LYS A 624 -8.28 15.08 -24.37
N VAL A 625 -7.33 15.11 -23.44
CA VAL A 625 -6.21 16.05 -23.47
C VAL A 625 -4.88 15.30 -23.43
N VAL A 626 -4.62 14.54 -22.37
CA VAL A 626 -3.32 13.88 -22.16
C VAL A 626 -3.08 12.75 -23.18
N PHE A 627 -4.03 11.83 -23.34
CA PHE A 627 -3.85 10.66 -24.21
C PHE A 627 -3.67 11.04 -25.69
N PRO A 628 -4.47 11.96 -26.28
CA PRO A 628 -4.20 12.43 -27.64
C PRO A 628 -2.81 13.05 -27.79
N ARG A 629 -2.38 13.84 -26.79
CA ARG A 629 -1.06 14.49 -26.82
C ARG A 629 0.09 13.49 -26.75
N LEU A 630 -0.03 12.43 -25.95
CA LEU A 630 0.95 11.35 -25.88
C LEU A 630 1.05 10.59 -27.21
N LEU A 631 -0.08 10.31 -27.84
CA LEU A 631 -0.12 9.63 -29.15
C LEU A 631 0.51 10.49 -30.25
N GLU A 632 0.24 11.80 -30.26
CA GLU A 632 0.87 12.75 -31.18
C GLU A 632 2.37 12.84 -30.96
N PHE A 633 2.80 12.90 -29.69
CA PHE A 633 4.21 12.96 -29.33
C PHE A 633 4.98 11.71 -29.78
N ASN A 634 4.31 10.55 -29.67
CA ASN A 634 4.84 9.22 -29.94
C ASN A 634 6.15 8.94 -29.16
N PRO A 635 6.09 8.80 -27.82
CA PRO A 635 7.27 8.62 -26.98
C PRO A 635 7.93 7.25 -27.18
N ASP A 636 9.25 7.21 -26.99
CA ASP A 636 10.06 5.97 -26.95
C ASP A 636 10.07 5.33 -25.56
N PHE A 637 9.71 6.09 -24.53
CA PHE A 637 9.60 5.66 -23.13
C PHE A 637 8.61 6.53 -22.37
N ILE A 638 7.81 5.94 -21.49
CA ILE A 638 6.88 6.66 -20.60
C ILE A 638 7.32 6.52 -19.14
N LEU A 639 7.47 7.64 -18.44
CA LEU A 639 7.65 7.71 -17.00
C LEU A 639 6.37 8.24 -16.37
N ILE A 640 5.96 7.69 -15.24
CA ILE A 640 4.77 8.11 -14.51
C ILE A 640 5.15 8.59 -13.12
N SER A 641 4.89 9.87 -12.82
CA SER A 641 4.81 10.39 -11.46
C SER A 641 3.46 9.98 -10.88
N ALA A 642 3.49 8.92 -10.07
CA ALA A 642 2.31 8.23 -9.56
C ALA A 642 2.03 8.60 -8.11
N GLY A 643 1.37 9.74 -7.92
CA GLY A 643 0.80 10.15 -6.64
C GLY A 643 -0.62 9.65 -6.46
N PHE A 644 -0.92 9.13 -5.27
CA PHE A 644 -2.26 8.60 -4.95
C PHE A 644 -3.06 9.47 -3.97
N ASP A 645 -2.57 10.68 -3.70
CA ASP A 645 -3.19 11.69 -2.85
C ASP A 645 -4.42 12.36 -3.47
N ALA A 646 -4.68 12.15 -4.76
CA ALA A 646 -5.97 12.53 -5.35
C ALA A 646 -7.12 11.64 -4.85
N HIS A 647 -6.88 10.60 -4.04
CA HIS A 647 -7.92 9.69 -3.57
C HIS A 647 -8.91 10.41 -2.64
N GLU A 648 -10.22 10.15 -2.76
CA GLU A 648 -11.29 10.81 -2.00
C GLU A 648 -11.20 10.70 -0.46
N ARG A 649 -10.30 9.84 0.03
CA ARG A 649 -10.06 9.56 1.45
C ARG A 649 -8.70 10.08 1.90
N ASP A 650 -7.91 10.68 1.02
CA ASP A 650 -6.61 11.24 1.38
C ASP A 650 -6.75 12.59 2.09
N HIS A 651 -6.03 12.76 3.20
CA HIS A 651 -6.21 13.94 4.05
C HIS A 651 -5.53 15.19 3.47
N LEU A 652 -4.56 15.05 2.56
CA LEU A 652 -3.81 16.18 2.00
C LEU A 652 -4.42 16.78 0.73
N ASN A 653 -5.45 16.16 0.14
CA ASN A 653 -6.24 16.84 -0.90
C ASN A 653 -7.30 17.79 -0.33
N HIS A 654 -7.44 17.85 1.00
CA HIS A 654 -8.39 18.70 1.69
C HIS A 654 -7.79 20.05 2.05
N SER A 655 -8.12 21.08 1.27
CA SER A 655 -8.35 22.40 1.86
C SER A 655 -9.76 22.42 2.48
N ASP A 656 -10.08 23.37 3.37
CA ASP A 656 -11.39 23.51 4.08
C ASP A 656 -12.65 23.44 3.18
N LYS A 657 -12.50 23.37 1.84
CA LYS A 657 -13.56 23.36 0.82
C LYS A 657 -13.28 22.44 -0.39
N ALA A 658 -12.31 21.52 -0.30
CA ALA A 658 -11.84 20.69 -1.41
C ALA A 658 -11.89 19.19 -1.07
N SER A 659 -12.62 18.39 -1.86
CA SER A 659 -12.49 16.94 -1.87
C SER A 659 -12.61 16.45 -3.30
N THR A 660 -11.71 15.55 -3.70
CA THR A 660 -11.83 14.79 -4.95
C THR A 660 -12.79 13.62 -4.75
N SER A 661 -13.30 13.04 -5.84
CA SER A 661 -14.08 11.79 -5.77
C SER A 661 -13.38 10.65 -6.54
N ILE A 662 -12.04 10.67 -6.53
CA ILE A 662 -11.21 9.68 -7.23
C ILE A 662 -10.98 8.51 -6.27
N ASN A 663 -11.13 7.30 -6.78
CA ASN A 663 -10.93 6.04 -6.09
C ASN A 663 -10.01 5.12 -6.89
N GLU A 664 -9.79 3.91 -6.38
CA GLU A 664 -8.81 2.97 -6.88
C GLU A 664 -9.10 2.50 -8.32
N PHE A 665 -10.38 2.49 -8.72
CA PHE A 665 -10.78 2.14 -10.08
C PHE A 665 -10.37 3.19 -11.12
N GLN A 666 -10.34 4.47 -10.75
CA GLN A 666 -9.88 5.51 -11.68
C GLN A 666 -8.36 5.44 -11.89
N TYR A 667 -7.57 5.18 -10.84
CA TYR A 667 -6.13 4.94 -10.99
C TYR A 667 -5.84 3.71 -11.85
N GLN A 668 -6.58 2.62 -11.64
CA GLN A 668 -6.51 1.44 -12.49
C GLN A 668 -6.80 1.80 -13.96
N TRP A 669 -7.89 2.52 -14.22
CA TRP A 669 -8.29 2.89 -15.58
C TRP A 669 -7.26 3.77 -16.28
N VAL A 670 -6.70 4.79 -15.62
CA VAL A 670 -5.65 5.63 -16.21
C VAL A 670 -4.44 4.78 -16.57
N THR A 671 -4.05 3.86 -15.70
CA THR A 671 -2.89 2.99 -15.87
C THR A 671 -3.07 1.97 -17.00
N GLU A 672 -4.25 1.37 -17.12
CA GLU A 672 -4.59 0.50 -18.25
C GLU A 672 -4.47 1.26 -19.59
N ASN A 673 -4.95 2.51 -19.65
CA ASN A 673 -4.90 3.29 -20.88
C ASN A 673 -3.50 3.82 -21.20
N LEU A 674 -2.72 4.24 -20.20
CA LEU A 674 -1.31 4.58 -20.38
C LEU A 674 -0.50 3.39 -20.90
N GLN A 675 -0.78 2.18 -20.43
CA GLN A 675 -0.16 0.98 -20.98
C GLN A 675 -0.56 0.70 -22.43
N LYS A 676 -1.84 0.89 -22.80
CA LYS A 676 -2.27 0.77 -24.20
C LYS A 676 -1.57 1.78 -25.10
N ILE A 677 -1.28 2.98 -24.59
CA ILE A 677 -0.49 3.99 -25.30
C ILE A 677 0.97 3.54 -25.37
N ALA A 678 1.56 3.08 -24.26
CA ALA A 678 2.92 2.55 -24.23
C ALA A 678 3.10 1.38 -25.22
N ASN A 679 2.15 0.45 -25.28
CA ASN A 679 2.14 -0.67 -26.23
C ASN A 679 2.12 -0.21 -27.69
N LYS A 680 1.53 0.96 -27.96
CA LYS A 680 1.44 1.53 -29.29
C LYS A 680 2.69 2.31 -29.68
N CYS A 681 3.21 3.13 -28.77
CA CYS A 681 4.30 4.08 -29.04
C CYS A 681 5.68 3.49 -28.76
N CYS A 682 5.82 2.71 -27.68
CA CYS A 682 7.10 2.27 -27.15
C CYS A 682 7.11 0.81 -26.66
N GLU A 683 6.30 -0.07 -27.26
CA GLU A 683 6.29 -1.52 -26.98
C GLU A 683 6.05 -1.86 -25.49
N GLY A 684 5.40 -0.97 -24.76
CA GLY A 684 5.10 -1.14 -23.33
C GLY A 684 6.19 -0.67 -22.38
N ARG A 685 7.27 -0.04 -22.87
CA ARG A 685 8.36 0.51 -22.05
C ARG A 685 7.86 1.63 -21.15
N MET A 686 7.67 1.31 -19.88
CA MET A 686 7.10 2.24 -18.92
C MET A 686 7.58 1.99 -17.49
N VAL A 687 7.96 3.05 -16.78
CA VAL A 687 8.23 3.00 -15.33
C VAL A 687 7.28 3.93 -14.61
N SER A 688 6.63 3.43 -13.57
CA SER A 688 5.84 4.23 -12.65
C SER A 688 6.57 4.38 -11.32
N VAL A 689 6.59 5.61 -10.79
CA VAL A 689 7.37 5.99 -9.61
C VAL A 689 6.41 6.58 -8.59
N LEU A 690 6.44 6.07 -7.35
CA LEU A 690 5.59 6.58 -6.28
C LEU A 690 5.96 8.04 -5.94
N GLU A 691 4.95 8.92 -5.91
CA GLU A 691 5.06 10.32 -5.49
C GLU A 691 4.28 10.54 -4.17
N GLY A 692 3.15 11.26 -4.19
CA GLY A 692 2.28 11.50 -3.05
C GLY A 692 1.30 10.35 -2.71
N GLY A 693 0.43 10.61 -1.74
CA GLY A 693 -0.53 9.67 -1.17
C GLY A 693 -0.15 9.34 0.27
N TYR A 694 -1.00 9.74 1.21
CA TYR A 694 -0.63 9.96 2.61
C TYR A 694 -1.61 9.35 3.60
N ASN A 695 -2.81 8.97 3.16
CA ASN A 695 -3.68 8.19 4.03
C ASN A 695 -3.24 6.72 4.09
N THR A 696 -2.52 6.39 5.16
CA THR A 696 -2.07 5.05 5.55
C THR A 696 -2.94 4.41 6.64
N ASN A 697 -4.03 5.07 7.05
CA ASN A 697 -4.91 4.57 8.10
C ASN A 697 -5.56 3.26 7.63
N ALA A 698 -5.55 2.25 8.49
CA ALA A 698 -6.01 0.87 8.24
C ALA A 698 -5.01 -0.10 7.57
N GLY A 699 -3.70 0.21 7.55
CA GLY A 699 -2.66 -0.74 7.15
C GLY A 699 -2.83 -1.21 5.69
N PRO A 700 -2.91 -2.52 5.37
CA PRO A 700 -3.13 -3.01 4.00
C PRO A 700 -4.44 -2.54 3.34
N ILE A 701 -5.42 -2.06 4.12
CA ILE A 701 -6.70 -1.51 3.62
C ILE A 701 -6.63 0.03 3.48
N SER A 702 -5.45 0.62 3.67
CA SER A 702 -5.27 2.05 3.48
C SER A 702 -5.57 2.47 2.03
N PRO A 703 -6.16 3.67 1.82
CA PRO A 703 -6.44 4.18 0.47
C PRO A 703 -5.20 4.22 -0.43
N LEU A 704 -4.04 4.57 0.14
CA LEU A 704 -2.76 4.50 -0.58
C LEU A 704 -2.45 3.08 -1.04
N ALA A 705 -2.41 2.12 -0.10
CA ALA A 705 -2.04 0.75 -0.43
C ALA A 705 -3.04 0.09 -1.40
N GLN A 706 -4.33 0.42 -1.27
CA GLN A 706 -5.37 -0.08 -2.17
C GLN A 706 -5.26 0.55 -3.57
N SER A 707 -4.98 1.85 -3.66
CA SER A 707 -4.77 2.51 -4.97
C SER A 707 -3.54 1.94 -5.68
N VAL A 708 -2.44 1.76 -4.96
CA VAL A 708 -1.21 1.16 -5.49
C VAL A 708 -1.47 -0.29 -5.90
N LYS A 709 -2.24 -1.06 -5.12
CA LYS A 709 -2.63 -2.42 -5.49
C LYS A 709 -3.31 -2.47 -6.87
N TYR A 710 -4.28 -1.58 -7.08
CA TYR A 710 -5.05 -1.52 -8.33
C TYR A 710 -4.20 -1.02 -9.50
N HIS A 711 -3.30 -0.08 -9.25
CA HIS A 711 -2.29 0.40 -10.18
C HIS A 711 -1.33 -0.70 -10.62
N VAL A 712 -0.71 -1.40 -9.68
CA VAL A 712 0.24 -2.50 -9.94
C VAL A 712 -0.47 -3.69 -10.61
N ARG A 713 -1.69 -4.01 -10.19
CA ARG A 713 -2.52 -5.01 -10.87
C ARG A 713 -2.75 -4.65 -12.34
N ALA A 714 -3.01 -3.38 -12.65
CA ALA A 714 -3.14 -2.93 -14.03
C ALA A 714 -1.83 -3.16 -14.81
N LEU A 715 -0.67 -2.85 -14.21
CA LEU A 715 0.66 -3.07 -14.82
C LEU A 715 0.92 -4.56 -15.11
N LEU A 716 0.45 -5.45 -14.24
CA LEU A 716 0.66 -6.90 -14.35
C LEU A 716 -0.29 -7.59 -15.33
N ARG A 717 -1.58 -7.26 -15.30
CA ARG A 717 -2.63 -7.95 -16.07
C ARG A 717 -2.67 -7.54 -17.55
N THR A 718 -1.54 -7.14 -18.12
CA THR A 718 -1.45 -6.52 -19.44
C THR A 718 -2.10 -7.34 -20.55
N SER A 719 -3.04 -6.70 -21.25
CA SER A 719 -3.38 -7.06 -22.63
C SER A 719 -2.34 -6.45 -23.57
N ASN A 720 -2.06 -7.11 -24.70
CA ASN A 720 -1.25 -6.53 -25.79
C ASN A 720 -2.04 -5.51 -26.62
N GLU A 721 -3.14 -4.99 -26.07
CA GLU A 721 -3.98 -4.01 -26.73
C GLU A 721 -3.22 -2.70 -26.92
N LYS A 722 -3.48 -2.08 -28.07
CA LYS A 722 -2.94 -0.77 -28.44
C LYS A 722 -4.07 0.25 -28.38
N TYR A 723 -3.78 1.45 -27.89
CA TYR A 723 -4.81 2.48 -27.75
C TYR A 723 -5.36 2.90 -29.12
N ASN A 724 -6.67 2.85 -29.29
CA ASN A 724 -7.37 3.29 -30.50
C ASN A 724 -8.14 4.58 -30.23
N LEU A 725 -7.63 5.70 -30.76
CA LEU A 725 -8.23 7.02 -30.60
C LEU A 725 -9.61 7.11 -31.27
N ASN A 726 -9.82 6.42 -32.39
CA ASN A 726 -11.08 6.49 -33.14
C ASN A 726 -12.20 5.77 -32.40
N GLU A 727 -11.92 4.57 -31.86
CA GLU A 727 -12.87 3.82 -31.02
C GLU A 727 -13.27 4.62 -29.78
N ASP A 728 -12.29 5.27 -29.16
CA ASP A 728 -12.50 6.10 -27.98
C ASP A 728 -13.37 7.34 -28.29
N GLN A 729 -13.08 8.03 -29.39
CA GLN A 729 -13.91 9.14 -29.89
C GLN A 729 -15.34 8.68 -30.23
N GLU A 730 -15.49 7.53 -30.87
CA GLU A 730 -16.79 6.94 -31.14
C GLU A 730 -17.56 6.60 -29.86
N GLN A 731 -16.89 6.04 -28.86
CA GLN A 731 -17.50 5.70 -27.57
C GLN A 731 -17.96 6.97 -26.82
N ILE A 732 -17.17 8.04 -26.87
CA ILE A 732 -17.55 9.35 -26.34
C ILE A 732 -18.80 9.87 -27.06
N GLU A 733 -18.83 9.83 -28.39
CA GLU A 733 -19.97 10.30 -29.18
C GLU A 733 -21.24 9.44 -28.96
N ARG A 734 -21.10 8.12 -28.85
CA ARG A 734 -22.19 7.20 -28.47
C ARG A 734 -22.75 7.56 -27.09
N THR A 735 -21.89 7.81 -26.11
CA THR A 735 -22.29 8.20 -24.75
C THR A 735 -23.00 9.55 -24.74
N LYS A 736 -22.51 10.55 -25.49
CA LYS A 736 -23.19 11.85 -25.66
C LYS A 736 -24.57 11.67 -26.28
N ARG A 737 -24.69 10.87 -27.35
CA ARG A 737 -25.97 10.58 -28.02
C ARG A 737 -26.95 9.88 -27.07
N GLN A 738 -26.50 8.95 -26.24
CA GLN A 738 -27.33 8.28 -25.23
C GLN A 738 -27.83 9.26 -24.16
N LYS A 739 -26.97 10.13 -23.63
CA LYS A 739 -27.39 11.18 -22.67
C LYS A 739 -28.38 12.17 -23.28
N LEU A 740 -28.14 12.61 -24.52
CA LEU A 740 -29.07 13.47 -25.27
C LEU A 740 -30.42 12.79 -25.50
N LYS A 741 -30.46 11.47 -25.72
CA LYS A 741 -31.70 10.70 -25.81
C LYS A 741 -32.43 10.59 -24.47
N GLN A 742 -31.72 10.39 -23.37
CA GLN A 742 -32.29 10.35 -22.02
C GLN A 742 -32.89 11.71 -21.60
N LEU A 743 -32.21 12.82 -21.91
CA LEU A 743 -32.71 14.17 -21.65
C LEU A 743 -33.92 14.55 -22.53
N ARG A 744 -34.12 13.88 -23.65
CA ARG A 744 -35.27 14.06 -24.56
C ARG A 744 -36.43 13.10 -24.27
N HIS A 745 -36.32 12.26 -23.24
CA HIS A 745 -37.41 11.34 -22.88
C HIS A 745 -38.55 12.12 -22.21
N PRO A 746 -39.83 11.94 -22.61
CA PRO A 746 -40.96 12.77 -22.15
C PRO A 746 -41.16 12.82 -20.62
N GLN A 747 -40.71 11.80 -19.90
CA GLN A 747 -40.81 11.73 -18.43
C GLN A 747 -39.91 12.73 -17.68
N HIS A 748 -38.89 13.32 -18.33
CA HIS A 748 -38.04 14.35 -17.72
C HIS A 748 -38.50 15.79 -17.99
N LEU A 749 -39.47 15.99 -18.90
CA LEU A 749 -40.00 17.33 -19.22
C LEU A 749 -41.08 17.80 -18.23
N GLU A 750 -41.62 16.93 -17.39
CA GLU A 750 -42.64 17.30 -16.38
C GLU A 750 -42.06 17.67 -15.01
N GLN A 751 -40.76 17.45 -14.74
CA GLN A 751 -40.16 17.70 -13.41
C GLN A 751 -39.26 18.95 -13.31
N HIS A 752 -39.04 19.69 -14.40
CA HIS A 752 -38.13 20.86 -14.41
C HIS A 752 -38.81 22.18 -14.79
N SER A 753 -40.00 22.42 -14.27
CA SER A 753 -40.69 23.71 -14.32
C SER A 753 -40.58 24.51 -13.01
N TYR A 754 -39.48 24.40 -12.26
CA TYR A 754 -39.21 25.33 -11.14
C TYR A 754 -37.74 25.78 -11.11
N GLN A 755 -37.59 27.08 -11.39
CA GLN A 755 -36.48 27.97 -11.05
C GLN A 755 -35.08 27.62 -11.56
N VAL A 756 -34.78 28.11 -12.77
CA VAL A 756 -33.44 28.53 -13.15
C VAL A 756 -33.42 30.06 -13.16
N LYS A 757 -32.88 30.68 -12.10
CA LYS A 757 -32.27 32.00 -12.20
C LYS A 757 -30.76 31.78 -12.26
N PHE A 758 -30.17 32.21 -13.37
CA PHE A 758 -28.73 32.24 -13.59
C PHE A 758 -28.11 33.38 -12.77
N ASP A 759 -27.03 33.07 -12.05
CA ASP A 759 -25.82 33.88 -11.94
C ASP A 759 -24.61 32.93 -11.77
#